data_AF-A0A3M7FGY5-F1
#
_entry.id   AF-A0A3M7FGY5-F1
#
_cell.length_a   1.000
_cell.length_b   1.000
_cell.length_c   1.000
_cell.angle_alpha   90.00
_cell.angle_beta   90.00
_cell.angle_gamma   90.00
#
_symmetry.space_group_name_H-M   'P 1'
#
loop_
_entity.id
_entity.type
_entity.pdbx_description
1 polymer ?
#
loop_
_entity_poly.entity_id
_entity_poly.type
_entity_poly.pdbx_seq_one_letter_code
_entity_poly.pdbx_strand_id
1 'polypeptide(L)'
;MARKDFHHPFQPYDIQQQFMEAMYECIEDKKVGIFESPTGTGKSLSLICSSLTWLREHKRKTFDEAVAAIEVDDDEPEWMANAARDARKVEIRQMRDDFEKRLQAVREHEQKIREKAAKTEPLAKRRKAAVDEPEGLLGDDEQFLLDEYDSDNEHAKGSKSGVSGYSAETTKLMEQLGMLQKRHNEQAQEEAPEEPKIFFCSRTHSQLSQFVGELQRVKLPAALPSDTSNPGGADDTIEHLKQLSLGSRKNLCINPKVSKLNNPTAINERCIELQQGSIPKEQKCQFLPDKEKEDVLIDFRDHALARVRDIEDLAVLGSKLGVCPYYASRPAIKPAEMVTLPYPLLLQRAARDALDISIKDQVVVIDEAHNLMDAIESIHSGQISEAQLKLARESLMIYLQKFRNRLKGGNRVYVTQVVRVIDSILSFTSSLSAETSRDGTLGPSQLLSGKGVDQINLAKLVRYISDSRLARKVQGYVASIAKDEGGTSEKQKAAASMPDVPTLTHVQNFLMTLMNPSKEGRFFWSKDGGTTYIRYMLLDPSEHFREIVEDARAVILAGGTMSPMDDYRRHLFPYLSSVTTFSCGHLIPSSNLLVRAVTADGDGPLEFSYKSRNTRSMERIGRALLAFAPHVKGGLVVFFPSYGFLEAVLACWKQQSMIAKLESIMPMFSDDRGGSADATFKDYSEAAMRGKGAILLSVIGGKLSEGINFSDDLGRCVAVVGLPFPNLQTAEWKAKMQYIEEKSIAKGEPQGKASREHAENVCMRSVNQAIGRVIRHQSDWASVVLMDSRYNQPRIQSKLPGWMKESFPDNSASHVEEVMKDIKTFFMGKGSEM
;
A
#
# COMPACT_ATOMS: atom_id res chain seq x y z
N MET A 1 10.34 36.65 12.80
CA MET A 1 9.75 35.64 13.70
C MET A 1 10.83 34.62 14.00
N ALA A 2 10.96 34.16 15.25
CA ALA A 2 11.87 33.07 15.56
C ALA A 2 11.40 31.80 14.82
N ARG A 3 12.33 31.05 14.20
CA ARG A 3 12.00 29.77 13.54
C ARG A 3 11.49 28.79 14.59
N LYS A 4 10.40 28.07 14.30
CA LYS A 4 9.85 27.04 15.20
C LYS A 4 10.84 25.87 15.30
N ASP A 5 11.08 25.38 16.52
CA ASP A 5 11.84 24.16 16.72
C ASP A 5 10.91 22.94 16.53
N PHE A 6 11.21 22.11 15.54
CA PHE A 6 10.49 20.86 15.26
C PHE A 6 11.15 19.64 15.91
N HIS A 7 12.15 19.86 16.78
CA HIS A 7 12.89 18.81 17.48
C HIS A 7 13.51 17.78 16.52
N HIS A 8 14.00 18.29 15.38
CA HIS A 8 14.65 17.46 14.39
C HIS A 8 15.95 16.88 15.00
N PRO A 9 16.21 15.57 14.88
CA PRO A 9 17.34 14.91 15.56
C PRO A 9 18.72 15.33 15.01
N PHE A 10 18.73 16.04 13.89
CA PHE A 10 19.89 16.64 13.24
C PHE A 10 19.60 18.11 12.96
N GLN A 11 20.60 18.90 12.58
CA GLN A 11 20.37 20.25 12.08
C GLN A 11 19.60 20.18 10.74
N PRO A 12 18.35 20.66 10.67
CA PRO A 12 17.57 20.57 9.43
C PRO A 12 18.09 21.56 8.39
N TYR A 13 18.05 21.19 7.13
CA TYR A 13 18.25 22.12 6.02
C TYR A 13 17.13 23.16 5.97
N ASP A 14 17.39 24.35 5.42
CA ASP A 14 16.37 25.39 5.28
C ASP A 14 15.11 24.88 4.54
N ILE A 15 15.29 24.02 3.53
CA ILE A 15 14.16 23.43 2.78
C ILE A 15 13.36 22.42 3.62
N GLN A 16 14.02 21.69 4.53
CA GLN A 16 13.33 20.79 5.46
C GLN A 16 12.55 21.60 6.50
N GLN A 17 13.11 22.71 6.96
CA GLN A 17 12.40 23.63 7.85
C GLN A 17 11.13 24.17 7.19
N GLN A 18 11.22 24.65 5.95
CA GLN A 18 10.05 25.10 5.18
C GLN A 18 9.02 23.99 4.97
N PHE A 19 9.47 22.77 4.69
CA PHE A 19 8.58 21.60 4.59
C PHE A 19 7.82 21.36 5.89
N MET A 20 8.53 21.38 7.03
CA MET A 20 7.94 21.14 8.35
C MET A 20 6.96 22.25 8.74
N GLU A 21 7.26 23.51 8.45
CA GLU A 21 6.37 24.66 8.67
C GLU A 21 5.10 24.55 7.81
N ALA A 22 5.24 24.31 6.50
CA ALA A 22 4.11 24.17 5.60
C ALA A 22 3.20 22.98 5.97
N MET A 23 3.79 21.85 6.40
CA MET A 23 3.01 20.71 6.86
C MET A 23 2.30 20.97 8.18
N TYR A 24 2.97 21.60 9.14
CA TYR A 24 2.36 21.99 10.41
C TYR A 24 1.13 22.89 10.19
N GLU A 25 1.29 23.94 9.37
CA GLU A 25 0.18 24.87 9.04
C GLU A 25 -0.95 24.15 8.32
N CYS A 26 -0.64 23.24 7.39
CA CYS A 26 -1.66 22.44 6.70
C CYS A 26 -2.49 21.58 7.67
N ILE A 27 -1.87 21.03 8.72
CA ILE A 27 -2.55 20.23 9.74
C ILE A 27 -3.40 21.14 10.66
N GLU A 28 -2.85 22.29 11.08
CA GLU A 28 -3.57 23.23 11.94
C GLU A 28 -4.82 23.79 11.24
N ASP A 29 -4.70 24.13 9.95
CA ASP A 29 -5.77 24.66 9.11
C ASP A 29 -6.81 23.61 8.66
N LYS A 30 -6.65 22.34 9.06
CA LYS A 30 -7.52 21.22 8.66
C LYS A 30 -7.65 21.04 7.13
N LYS A 31 -6.52 21.12 6.41
CA LYS A 31 -6.47 21.07 4.93
C LYS A 31 -5.96 19.74 4.39
N VAL A 32 -6.20 19.54 3.09
CA VAL A 32 -5.48 18.54 2.29
C VAL A 32 -4.20 19.15 1.73
N GLY A 33 -3.09 18.46 1.91
CA GLY A 33 -1.77 18.90 1.48
C GLY A 33 -1.06 17.87 0.60
N ILE A 34 -0.42 18.31 -0.48
CA ILE A 34 0.42 17.50 -1.37
C ILE A 34 1.85 17.99 -1.26
N PHE A 35 2.73 17.11 -0.76
CA PHE A 35 4.12 17.41 -0.44
C PHE A 35 5.05 16.55 -1.30
N GLU A 36 5.82 17.19 -2.17
CA GLU A 36 6.91 16.56 -2.90
C GLU A 36 8.23 16.81 -2.18
N SER A 37 8.94 15.73 -1.87
CA SER A 37 10.27 15.80 -1.26
C SER A 37 11.17 14.76 -1.93
N PRO A 38 12.14 15.18 -2.76
CA PRO A 38 13.02 14.26 -3.48
C PRO A 38 13.70 13.26 -2.54
N THR A 39 14.04 12.09 -3.08
CA THR A 39 14.70 11.06 -2.27
C THR A 39 16.01 11.57 -1.69
N GLY A 40 16.33 11.18 -0.45
CA GLY A 40 17.55 11.63 0.20
C GLY A 40 17.47 12.96 0.92
N THR A 41 16.35 13.70 0.80
CA THR A 41 16.17 15.00 1.46
C THR A 41 15.60 14.92 2.88
N GLY A 42 15.59 13.73 3.50
CA GLY A 42 15.08 13.54 4.87
C GLY A 42 13.56 13.65 5.01
N LYS A 43 12.81 13.30 3.96
CA LYS A 43 11.32 13.28 3.91
C LYS A 43 10.70 12.66 5.16
N SER A 44 11.09 11.44 5.51
CA SER A 44 10.49 10.69 6.63
C SER A 44 10.68 11.42 7.96
N LEU A 45 11.88 11.93 8.26
CA LEU A 45 12.13 12.72 9.47
C LEU A 45 11.34 14.02 9.46
N SER A 46 11.23 14.70 8.32
CA SER A 46 10.45 15.94 8.19
C SER A 46 8.96 15.70 8.44
N LEU A 47 8.39 14.59 7.92
CA LEU A 47 7.01 14.15 8.19
C LEU A 47 6.79 13.84 9.68
N ILE A 48 7.74 13.14 10.31
CA ILE A 48 7.66 12.76 11.73
C ILE A 48 7.70 14.01 12.61
N CYS A 49 8.71 14.86 12.42
CA CYS A 49 8.97 16.00 13.29
C CYS A 49 7.83 17.03 13.22
N SER A 50 7.34 17.35 12.03
CA SER A 50 6.21 18.29 11.85
C SER A 50 4.90 17.76 12.45
N SER A 51 4.53 16.51 12.14
CA SER A 51 3.27 15.92 12.63
C SER A 51 3.27 15.73 14.15
N LEU A 52 4.36 15.25 14.74
CA LEU A 52 4.44 15.04 16.19
C LEU A 52 4.58 16.34 16.97
N THR A 53 5.31 17.33 16.45
CA THR A 53 5.37 18.67 17.08
C THR A 53 3.97 19.28 17.12
N TRP A 54 3.23 19.21 16.01
CA TRP A 54 1.82 19.61 15.99
C TRP A 54 1.00 18.85 17.02
N LEU A 55 1.14 17.53 17.10
CA LEU A 55 0.36 16.72 18.05
C LEU A 55 0.63 17.12 19.51
N ARG A 56 1.90 17.33 19.87
CA ARG A 56 2.29 17.75 21.24
C ARG A 56 1.71 19.11 21.58
N GLU A 57 1.89 20.09 20.71
CA GLU A 57 1.36 21.45 20.92
C GLU A 57 -0.17 21.49 20.92
N HIS A 58 -0.83 20.74 20.03
CA HIS A 58 -2.28 20.64 19.98
C HIS A 58 -2.85 19.97 21.24
N LYS A 59 -2.22 18.91 21.76
CA LYS A 59 -2.61 18.31 23.04
C LYS A 59 -2.51 19.31 24.19
N ARG A 60 -1.45 20.11 24.23
CA ARG A 60 -1.27 21.17 25.25
C ARG A 60 -2.37 22.23 25.15
N LYS A 61 -2.60 22.75 23.94
CA LYS A 61 -3.64 23.75 23.65
C LYS A 61 -5.03 23.23 24.01
N THR A 62 -5.36 22.00 23.61
CA THR A 62 -6.66 21.37 23.90
C THR A 62 -6.85 21.16 25.40
N PHE A 63 -5.80 20.80 26.13
CA PHE A 63 -5.85 20.71 27.58
C PHE A 63 -6.11 22.07 28.23
N ASP A 64 -5.39 23.11 27.82
CA ASP A 64 -5.58 24.48 28.33
C ASP A 64 -7.00 25.02 28.02
N GLU A 65 -7.52 24.74 26.82
CA GLU A 65 -8.89 25.06 26.40
C GLU A 65 -9.94 24.28 27.20
N ALA A 66 -9.75 22.97 27.40
CA ALA A 66 -10.67 22.13 28.17
C ALA A 66 -10.75 22.56 29.65
N VAL A 67 -9.64 23.02 30.21
CA VAL A 67 -9.59 23.64 31.54
C VAL A 67 -10.37 24.96 31.56
N ALA A 68 -10.18 25.80 30.54
CA ALA A 68 -10.81 27.12 30.46
C ALA A 68 -12.33 27.02 30.23
N ALA A 69 -12.79 26.01 29.47
CA ALA A 69 -14.19 25.79 29.10
C ALA A 69 -15.07 25.23 30.24
N ILE A 70 -14.53 25.01 31.43
CA ILE A 70 -15.33 24.67 32.61
C ILE A 70 -16.13 25.93 32.99
N GLU A 71 -17.36 25.99 32.46
CA GLU A 71 -18.38 26.98 32.79
C GLU A 71 -18.83 26.83 34.24
N VAL A 72 -19.19 27.97 34.84
CA VAL A 72 -19.61 28.10 36.22
C VAL A 72 -20.94 28.84 36.21
N ASP A 73 -21.87 28.43 37.04
CA ASP A 73 -23.12 29.16 37.25
C ASP A 73 -22.81 30.54 37.87
N ASP A 74 -23.49 31.62 37.42
CA ASP A 74 -23.22 33.00 37.86
C ASP A 74 -23.38 33.20 39.39
N ASP A 75 -24.06 32.27 40.07
CA ASP A 75 -24.34 32.29 41.51
C ASP A 75 -23.24 31.62 42.38
N GLU A 76 -22.23 30.98 41.79
CA GLU A 76 -21.15 30.29 42.55
C GLU A 76 -19.87 31.14 42.72
N PRO A 77 -19.32 31.23 43.96
CA PRO A 77 -18.03 31.87 44.22
C PRO A 77 -16.85 31.37 43.37
N GLU A 78 -16.05 32.30 42.86
CA GLU A 78 -14.90 32.06 41.96
C GLU A 78 -13.86 31.05 42.49
N TRP A 79 -13.72 30.91 43.81
CA TRP A 79 -12.81 29.93 44.43
C TRP A 79 -13.28 28.47 44.26
N MET A 80 -14.60 28.21 44.18
CA MET A 80 -15.14 26.86 43.93
C MET A 80 -14.94 26.47 42.47
N ALA A 81 -15.13 27.41 41.55
CA ALA A 81 -14.82 27.23 40.14
C ALA A 81 -13.34 26.89 39.90
N ASN A 82 -12.44 27.64 40.54
CA ASN A 82 -11.01 27.39 40.43
C ASN A 82 -10.62 26.05 41.06
N ALA A 83 -11.24 25.66 42.19
CA ALA A 83 -11.05 24.34 42.79
C ALA A 83 -11.57 23.20 41.88
N ALA A 84 -12.70 23.37 41.19
CA ALA A 84 -13.22 22.39 40.24
C ALA A 84 -12.31 22.25 38.99
N ARG A 85 -11.82 23.36 38.45
CA ARG A 85 -10.81 23.37 37.36
C ARG A 85 -9.52 22.69 37.79
N ASP A 86 -9.03 22.97 38.99
CA ASP A 86 -7.82 22.39 39.52
C ASP A 86 -8.00 20.89 39.85
N ALA A 87 -9.15 20.47 40.36
CA ALA A 87 -9.47 19.06 40.58
C ALA A 87 -9.47 18.26 39.27
N ARG A 88 -10.10 18.78 38.20
CA ARG A 88 -10.12 18.10 36.88
C ARG A 88 -8.75 18.08 36.21
N LYS A 89 -7.95 19.13 36.36
CA LYS A 89 -6.53 19.13 35.94
C LYS A 89 -5.74 18.04 36.62
N VAL A 90 -5.87 17.94 37.95
CA VAL A 90 -5.16 16.95 38.76
C VAL A 90 -5.59 15.54 38.37
N GLU A 91 -6.88 15.30 38.13
CA GLU A 91 -7.41 14.00 37.72
C GLU A 91 -6.84 13.53 36.37
N ILE A 92 -6.89 14.39 35.34
CA ILE A 92 -6.36 14.08 33.99
C ILE A 92 -4.85 13.81 34.06
N ARG A 93 -4.10 14.61 34.85
CA ARG A 93 -2.66 14.42 35.06
C ARG A 93 -2.37 13.12 35.79
N GLN A 94 -3.09 12.81 36.86
CA GLN A 94 -2.91 11.57 37.63
C GLN A 94 -3.12 10.34 36.75
N MET A 95 -4.19 10.30 35.96
CA MET A 95 -4.43 9.17 35.03
C MET A 95 -3.27 8.97 34.05
N ARG A 96 -2.72 10.07 33.51
CA ARG A 96 -1.59 10.03 32.58
C ARG A 96 -0.29 9.62 33.25
N ASP A 97 0.01 10.19 34.42
CA ASP A 97 1.20 9.87 35.19
C ASP A 97 1.21 8.41 35.62
N ASP A 98 0.05 7.87 36.01
CA ASP A 98 -0.09 6.46 36.37
C ASP A 98 0.06 5.55 35.15
N PHE A 99 -0.40 5.96 33.97
CA PHE A 99 -0.13 5.25 32.73
C PHE A 99 1.37 5.30 32.37
N GLU A 100 2.02 6.45 32.46
CA GLU A 100 3.46 6.59 32.15
C GLU A 100 4.33 5.82 33.16
N LYS A 101 3.99 5.81 34.45
CA LYS A 101 4.66 4.98 35.46
C LYS A 101 4.60 3.49 35.13
N ARG A 102 3.45 2.99 34.66
CA ARG A 102 3.33 1.59 34.20
C ARG A 102 4.26 1.31 33.02
N LEU A 103 4.25 2.17 32.01
CA LEU A 103 5.15 2.03 30.85
C LEU A 103 6.62 2.09 31.28
N GLN A 104 6.97 2.97 32.21
CA GLN A 104 8.33 3.10 32.73
C GLN A 104 8.79 1.84 33.47
N ALA A 105 7.93 1.26 34.31
CA ALA A 105 8.21 -0.01 34.99
C ALA A 105 8.48 -1.15 33.99
N VAL A 106 7.71 -1.20 32.90
CA VAL A 106 7.92 -2.15 31.81
C VAL A 106 9.27 -1.94 31.12
N ARG A 107 9.64 -0.69 30.82
CA ARG A 107 10.95 -0.36 30.22
C ARG A 107 12.11 -0.81 31.10
N GLU A 108 12.05 -0.51 32.39
CA GLU A 108 13.09 -0.91 33.35
C GLU A 108 13.21 -2.43 33.46
N HIS A 109 12.07 -3.14 33.44
CA HIS A 109 12.06 -4.60 33.45
C HIS A 109 12.73 -5.19 32.20
N GLU A 110 12.38 -4.71 31.01
CA GLU A 110 13.01 -5.14 29.75
C GLU A 110 14.51 -4.82 29.70
N GLN A 111 14.92 -3.65 30.19
CA GLN A 111 16.32 -3.25 30.24
C GLN A 111 17.12 -4.18 31.15
N LYS A 112 16.61 -4.49 32.35
CA LYS A 112 17.23 -5.46 33.27
C LYS A 112 17.39 -6.84 32.63
N ILE A 113 16.40 -7.30 31.86
CA ILE A 113 16.50 -8.57 31.11
C ILE A 113 17.58 -8.49 30.03
N ARG A 114 17.62 -7.39 29.27
CA ARG A 114 18.60 -7.18 28.19
C ARG A 114 20.03 -7.11 28.73
N GLU A 115 20.26 -6.44 29.85
CA GLU A 115 21.56 -6.36 30.51
C GLU A 115 22.02 -7.71 31.07
N LYS A 116 21.09 -8.51 31.62
CA LYS A 116 21.38 -9.90 32.04
C LYS A 116 21.72 -10.79 30.84
N ALA A 117 21.00 -10.65 29.73
CA ALA A 117 21.27 -11.39 28.50
C ALA A 117 22.61 -10.99 27.85
N ALA A 118 22.99 -9.70 27.90
CA ALA A 118 24.27 -9.22 27.37
C ALA A 118 25.48 -9.68 28.20
N LYS A 119 25.28 -9.98 29.49
CA LYS A 119 26.32 -10.48 30.41
C LYS A 119 26.48 -12.02 30.38
N THR A 120 25.61 -12.73 29.68
CA THR A 120 25.62 -14.20 29.63
C THR A 120 25.87 -14.65 28.19
N GLU A 121 27.00 -15.31 27.91
CA GLU A 121 27.24 -15.93 26.58
C GLU A 121 26.10 -16.92 26.23
N PRO A 122 25.61 -16.95 24.98
CA PRO A 122 24.47 -17.78 24.63
C PRO A 122 24.88 -19.25 24.46
N LEU A 123 24.83 -20.04 25.53
CA LEU A 123 24.72 -21.49 25.47
C LEU A 123 23.25 -21.89 25.44
N ALA A 124 22.68 -22.09 24.25
CA ALA A 124 21.42 -22.81 24.12
C ALA A 124 21.34 -23.61 22.81
N LYS A 125 21.62 -24.91 22.96
CA LYS A 125 21.27 -25.97 22.00
C LYS A 125 19.78 -25.88 21.66
N ARG A 126 19.47 -25.77 20.36
CA ARG A 126 18.14 -26.08 19.83
C ARG A 126 17.78 -27.53 20.17
N ARG A 127 16.84 -27.73 21.10
CA ARG A 127 16.13 -28.99 21.26
C ARG A 127 15.19 -29.16 20.07
N LYS A 128 15.44 -30.19 19.25
CA LYS A 128 14.51 -30.69 18.24
C LYS A 128 13.32 -31.29 19.00
N ALA A 129 12.14 -30.66 18.90
CA ALA A 129 10.89 -31.32 19.28
C ALA A 129 10.57 -32.36 18.19
N ALA A 130 10.49 -33.63 18.58
CA ALA A 130 9.86 -34.66 17.76
C ALA A 130 8.36 -34.34 17.73
N VAL A 131 7.80 -34.27 16.52
CA VAL A 131 6.37 -34.12 16.29
C VAL A 131 5.87 -35.52 15.98
N ASP A 132 5.12 -36.12 16.90
CA ASP A 132 4.23 -37.22 16.56
C ASP A 132 3.10 -36.65 15.70
N GLU A 133 2.90 -37.24 14.52
CA GLU A 133 1.67 -37.06 13.75
C GLU A 133 0.55 -37.86 14.42
N PRO A 134 -0.62 -37.26 14.73
CA PRO A 134 -1.81 -38.04 14.95
C PRO A 134 -2.36 -38.49 13.59
N GLU A 135 -2.39 -39.80 13.40
CA GLU A 135 -3.12 -40.49 12.35
C GLU A 135 -4.62 -40.12 12.36
N GLY A 136 -5.17 -40.02 11.15
CA GLY A 136 -6.51 -40.49 10.79
C GLY A 136 -7.71 -40.04 11.63
N LEU A 137 -8.47 -39.06 11.14
CA LEU A 137 -9.92 -39.03 11.36
C LEU A 137 -10.63 -39.30 10.04
N LEU A 138 -11.24 -40.48 9.99
CA LEU A 138 -12.12 -40.97 8.94
C LEU A 138 -13.40 -40.13 8.84
N GLY A 139 -13.91 -40.08 7.61
CA GLY A 139 -15.10 -39.41 7.10
C GLY A 139 -16.24 -39.12 8.06
N ASP A 140 -16.49 -37.84 8.25
CA ASP A 140 -17.84 -37.36 8.55
C ASP A 140 -18.22 -36.26 7.55
N ASP A 141 -19.17 -36.56 6.66
CA ASP A 141 -19.70 -35.64 5.66
C ASP A 141 -20.46 -34.46 6.32
N GLU A 142 -20.77 -34.53 7.62
CA GLU A 142 -21.45 -33.46 8.36
C GLU A 142 -20.66 -32.14 8.39
N GLN A 143 -19.32 -32.18 8.41
CA GLN A 143 -18.48 -30.97 8.47
C GLN A 143 -18.65 -30.05 7.26
N PHE A 144 -19.15 -30.58 6.14
CA PHE A 144 -19.34 -29.84 4.90
C PHE A 144 -20.78 -29.35 4.69
N LEU A 145 -21.72 -29.67 5.59
CA LEU A 145 -23.12 -29.25 5.49
C LEU A 145 -23.28 -27.77 5.84
N LEU A 146 -24.08 -27.03 5.07
CA LEU A 146 -24.38 -25.61 5.35
C LEU A 146 -25.34 -25.47 6.53
N ASP A 147 -24.99 -24.58 7.48
CA ASP A 147 -25.84 -24.19 8.60
C ASP A 147 -27.07 -23.41 8.11
N GLU A 148 -28.13 -23.34 8.91
CA GLU A 148 -29.36 -22.66 8.52
C GLU A 148 -29.14 -21.15 8.35
N TYR A 149 -29.40 -20.65 7.14
CA TYR A 149 -29.38 -19.22 6.82
C TYR A 149 -30.82 -18.70 6.77
N ASP A 150 -31.17 -17.79 7.69
CA ASP A 150 -32.47 -17.15 7.77
C ASP A 150 -32.39 -15.71 7.23
N SER A 151 -33.08 -15.46 6.11
CA SER A 151 -33.09 -14.14 5.46
C SER A 151 -34.07 -13.14 6.09
N ASP A 152 -34.98 -13.59 6.96
CA ASP A 152 -36.16 -12.82 7.37
C ASP A 152 -35.96 -12.01 8.66
N ASN A 153 -34.82 -12.17 9.33
CA ASN A 153 -34.42 -11.34 10.48
C ASN A 153 -34.08 -9.88 10.11
N GLU A 154 -34.21 -9.49 8.84
CA GLU A 154 -33.92 -8.14 8.32
C GLU A 154 -35.02 -7.10 8.62
N HIS A 155 -36.27 -7.49 8.91
CA HIS A 155 -37.38 -6.53 9.07
C HIS A 155 -37.58 -5.99 10.51
N ALA A 156 -36.87 -6.50 11.51
CA ALA A 156 -37.05 -6.11 12.92
C ALA A 156 -35.99 -5.15 13.49
N LYS A 157 -34.98 -4.73 12.71
CA LYS A 157 -33.94 -3.77 13.14
C LYS A 157 -33.72 -2.68 12.11
N GLY A 158 -34.68 -1.76 12.03
CA GLY A 158 -34.50 -0.48 11.35
C GLY A 158 -33.53 0.41 12.13
N SER A 159 -32.46 0.83 11.45
CA SER A 159 -31.34 1.67 11.94
C SER A 159 -30.34 0.97 12.88
N LYS A 160 -29.04 1.08 12.56
CA LYS A 160 -27.86 0.49 13.25
C LYS A 160 -27.36 -0.90 12.79
N SER A 161 -27.34 -1.18 11.49
CA SER A 161 -26.53 -2.28 10.95
C SER A 161 -25.76 -1.83 9.70
N GLY A 162 -24.72 -1.03 9.92
CA GLY A 162 -23.69 -0.78 8.91
C GLY A 162 -22.76 -1.99 8.82
N VAL A 163 -22.80 -2.66 7.67
CA VAL A 163 -21.69 -3.35 6.98
C VAL A 163 -20.50 -3.80 7.86
N SER A 164 -20.70 -4.73 8.80
CA SER A 164 -19.56 -5.47 9.35
C SER A 164 -19.20 -6.60 8.39
N GLY A 165 -18.06 -6.51 7.70
CA GLY A 165 -17.55 -7.53 6.77
C GLY A 165 -17.07 -8.83 7.44
N TYR A 166 -17.73 -9.25 8.52
CA TYR A 166 -17.43 -10.45 9.30
C TYR A 166 -18.63 -11.39 9.32
N SER A 167 -18.39 -12.70 9.34
CA SER A 167 -19.44 -13.68 9.65
C SER A 167 -20.02 -13.39 11.04
N ALA A 168 -21.33 -13.61 11.20
CA ALA A 168 -22.05 -13.32 12.44
C ALA A 168 -21.40 -13.93 13.70
N GLU A 169 -20.70 -15.06 13.56
CA GLU A 169 -19.96 -15.72 14.65
C GLU A 169 -18.73 -14.93 15.09
N THR A 170 -18.01 -14.28 14.17
CA THR A 170 -16.81 -13.48 14.50
C THR A 170 -17.21 -12.21 15.22
N THR A 171 -18.30 -11.57 14.79
CA THR A 171 -18.86 -10.39 15.48
C THR A 171 -19.35 -10.77 16.88
N LYS A 172 -20.08 -11.89 17.02
CA LYS A 172 -20.51 -12.43 18.32
C LYS A 172 -19.33 -12.79 19.22
N LEU A 173 -18.26 -13.35 18.67
CA LEU A 173 -17.05 -13.66 19.44
C LEU A 173 -16.36 -12.37 19.90
N MET A 174 -16.28 -11.34 19.06
CA MET A 174 -15.72 -10.04 19.46
C MET A 174 -16.57 -9.36 20.55
N GLU A 175 -17.89 -9.50 20.51
CA GLU A 175 -18.80 -9.08 21.61
C GLU A 175 -18.57 -9.93 22.87
N GLN A 176 -18.43 -11.24 22.73
CA GLN A 176 -18.16 -12.16 23.85
C GLN A 176 -16.79 -11.94 24.48
N LEU A 177 -15.78 -11.52 23.72
CA LEU A 177 -14.44 -11.20 24.22
C LEU A 177 -14.34 -9.79 24.81
N GLY A 178 -15.46 -9.05 24.88
CA GLY A 178 -15.46 -7.67 25.38
C GLY A 178 -14.74 -6.66 24.46
N MET A 179 -14.45 -7.06 23.22
CA MET A 179 -13.66 -6.29 22.26
C MET A 179 -14.51 -5.38 21.36
N LEU A 180 -15.84 -5.52 21.42
CA LEU A 180 -16.82 -4.58 20.87
C LEU A 180 -17.52 -3.92 22.06
N GLN A 181 -17.30 -2.62 22.29
CA GLN A 181 -18.04 -1.89 23.31
C GLN A 181 -19.54 -1.85 22.92
N LYS A 182 -20.41 -2.34 23.80
CA LYS A 182 -21.86 -2.23 23.64
C LYS A 182 -22.26 -0.76 23.65
N ARG A 183 -22.73 -0.23 22.52
CA ARG A 183 -23.58 0.98 22.51
C ARG A 183 -24.95 0.63 23.09
N HIS A 184 -25.10 0.62 24.42
CA HIS A 184 -26.41 0.72 25.07
C HIS A 184 -26.27 1.13 26.54
N ASN A 185 -26.40 2.43 26.82
CA ASN A 185 -27.58 2.95 27.50
C ASN A 185 -27.68 4.49 27.37
N GLU A 186 -28.89 4.97 27.16
CA GLU A 186 -29.28 6.39 27.07
C GLU A 186 -29.24 7.07 28.45
N GLN A 187 -28.04 7.23 29.00
CA GLN A 187 -27.75 8.31 29.95
C GLN A 187 -26.44 8.93 29.49
N ALA A 188 -26.49 10.23 29.20
CA ALA A 188 -25.38 11.02 28.70
C ALA A 188 -24.19 11.00 29.69
N GLN A 189 -23.34 9.97 29.61
CA GLN A 189 -21.92 10.17 29.79
C GLN A 189 -21.43 10.71 28.47
N GLU A 190 -21.06 11.99 28.43
CA GLU A 190 -20.30 12.57 27.33
C GLU A 190 -19.15 11.62 27.01
N GLU A 191 -19.23 10.90 25.88
CA GLU A 191 -18.09 10.16 25.34
C GLU A 191 -16.98 11.21 25.16
N ALA A 192 -15.99 11.19 26.05
CA ALA A 192 -14.86 12.09 25.94
C ALA A 192 -14.29 11.97 24.52
N PRO A 193 -14.12 13.09 23.79
CA PRO A 193 -13.69 13.05 22.40
C PRO A 193 -12.38 12.26 22.30
N GLU A 194 -12.30 11.35 21.32
CA GLU A 194 -11.07 10.58 21.10
C GLU A 194 -9.90 11.54 20.91
N GLU A 195 -8.86 11.38 21.73
CA GLU A 195 -7.66 12.21 21.60
C GLU A 195 -7.13 12.17 20.17
N PRO A 196 -6.66 13.31 19.63
CA PRO A 196 -6.09 13.36 18.30
C PRO A 196 -4.85 12.46 18.21
N LYS A 197 -4.69 11.80 17.07
CA LYS A 197 -3.65 10.84 16.72
C LYS A 197 -3.21 11.04 15.29
N ILE A 198 -2.06 10.46 14.96
CA ILE A 198 -1.52 10.47 13.61
C ILE A 198 -1.59 9.05 13.05
N PHE A 199 -2.33 8.87 11.96
CA PHE A 199 -2.29 7.66 11.15
C PHE A 199 -1.26 7.83 10.04
N PHE A 200 -0.16 7.08 10.13
CA PHE A 200 0.87 7.06 9.10
C PHE A 200 0.72 5.84 8.20
N CYS A 201 0.67 6.06 6.90
CA CYS A 201 0.36 5.03 5.92
C CYS A 201 1.40 4.95 4.81
N SER A 202 1.82 3.74 4.44
CA SER A 202 2.77 3.52 3.34
C SER A 202 2.39 2.29 2.50
N ARG A 203 2.93 2.21 1.28
CA ARG A 203 2.64 1.13 0.31
C ARG A 203 3.09 -0.25 0.81
N THR A 204 4.30 -0.36 1.35
CA THR A 204 4.89 -1.66 1.74
C THR A 204 5.23 -1.74 3.23
N HIS A 205 5.30 -2.98 3.71
CA HIS A 205 5.73 -3.26 5.08
C HIS A 205 7.17 -2.81 5.34
N SER A 206 8.08 -3.02 4.37
CA SER A 206 9.48 -2.60 4.50
C SER A 206 9.64 -1.09 4.68
N GLN A 207 8.81 -0.28 4.03
CA GLN A 207 8.80 1.18 4.21
C GLN A 207 8.31 1.57 5.60
N LEU A 208 7.30 0.87 6.14
CA LEU A 208 6.84 1.09 7.51
C LEU A 208 7.93 0.73 8.53
N SER A 209 8.63 -0.39 8.37
CA SER A 209 9.77 -0.74 9.24
C SER A 209 10.88 0.32 9.18
N GLN A 210 11.19 0.85 8.00
CA GLN A 210 12.16 1.94 7.85
C GLN A 210 11.69 3.21 8.59
N PHE A 211 10.42 3.58 8.42
CA PHE A 211 9.82 4.72 9.11
C PHE A 211 9.88 4.58 10.64
N VAL A 212 9.55 3.39 11.17
CA VAL A 212 9.63 3.07 12.60
C VAL A 212 11.08 3.22 13.12
N GLY A 213 12.08 2.85 12.33
CA GLY A 213 13.49 3.06 12.67
C GLY A 213 13.89 4.54 12.74
N GLU A 214 13.38 5.38 11.85
CA GLU A 214 13.59 6.84 11.90
C GLU A 214 12.85 7.49 13.07
N LEU A 215 11.65 7.00 13.38
CA LEU A 215 10.82 7.47 14.49
C LEU A 215 11.50 7.33 15.85
N GLN A 216 12.29 6.26 16.04
CA GLN A 216 13.07 6.03 17.27
C GLN A 216 14.15 7.10 17.53
N ARG A 217 14.54 7.88 16.51
CA ARG A 217 15.58 8.91 16.63
C ARG A 217 15.04 10.23 17.17
N VAL A 218 13.73 10.48 17.04
CA VAL A 218 13.10 11.74 17.40
C VAL A 218 12.76 11.74 18.89
N LYS A 219 13.13 12.83 19.59
CA LYS A 219 12.84 13.04 21.00
C LYS A 219 12.05 14.33 21.15
N LEU A 220 10.90 14.24 21.81
CA LEU A 220 9.97 15.35 21.94
C LEU A 220 9.75 15.69 23.42
N PRO A 221 9.46 16.95 23.72
CA PRO A 221 9.03 17.34 25.06
C PRO A 221 7.69 16.67 25.41
N ALA A 222 7.43 16.55 26.72
CA ALA A 222 6.15 16.08 27.22
C ALA A 222 4.99 16.94 26.66
N ALA A 223 3.86 16.30 26.34
CA ALA A 223 2.72 17.04 25.80
C ALA A 223 2.05 17.95 26.84
N LEU A 224 2.29 17.71 28.13
CA LEU A 224 1.83 18.54 29.24
C LEU A 224 3.03 18.88 30.15
N PRO A 225 3.13 20.11 30.68
CA PRO A 225 4.19 20.46 31.63
C PRO A 225 4.06 19.67 32.93
N SER A 226 5.18 19.23 33.50
CA SER A 226 5.31 18.62 34.81
C SER A 226 4.99 19.64 35.91
N ASP A 227 4.24 19.22 36.93
CA ASP A 227 3.99 20.04 38.13
C ASP A 227 5.30 20.17 38.93
N THR A 228 6.10 21.18 38.62
CA THR A 228 7.06 21.74 39.57
C THR A 228 6.90 23.25 39.61
N SER A 229 6.42 23.74 40.73
CA SER A 229 6.83 24.90 41.55
C SER A 229 7.89 25.91 41.05
N ASN A 230 8.19 26.02 39.76
CA ASN A 230 9.11 26.96 39.13
C ASN A 230 8.47 27.54 37.87
N PRO A 231 7.76 28.68 37.98
CA PRO A 231 7.22 29.42 36.84
C PRO A 231 8.35 30.15 36.07
N GLY A 232 9.30 29.38 35.53
CA GLY A 232 10.49 29.89 34.84
C GLY A 232 11.54 28.85 34.42
N GLY A 233 11.37 27.55 34.74
CA GLY A 233 12.27 26.49 34.26
C GLY A 233 11.74 25.83 32.98
N ALA A 234 12.59 25.64 31.98
CA ALA A 234 12.26 24.79 30.84
C ALA A 234 12.09 23.35 31.35
N ASP A 235 10.89 22.80 31.18
CA ASP A 235 10.58 21.42 31.52
C ASP A 235 11.22 20.49 30.48
N ASP A 236 12.46 20.08 30.73
CA ASP A 236 13.27 19.20 29.84
C ASP A 236 12.83 17.72 29.89
N THR A 237 11.62 17.43 30.37
CA THR A 237 11.10 16.07 30.46
C THR A 237 10.73 15.53 29.07
N ILE A 238 11.51 14.56 28.60
CA ILE A 238 11.28 13.90 27.31
C ILE A 238 10.27 12.76 27.51
N GLU A 239 9.12 12.87 26.85
CA GLU A 239 8.11 11.82 26.86
C GLU A 239 8.31 10.86 25.69
N HIS A 240 8.38 9.57 25.99
CA HIS A 240 8.47 8.55 24.94
C HIS A 240 7.18 8.46 24.14
N LEU A 241 7.34 8.40 22.82
CA LEU A 241 6.23 8.27 21.88
C LEU A 241 5.53 6.90 22.02
N LYS A 242 4.21 6.94 22.16
CA LYS A 242 3.35 5.75 22.23
C LYS A 242 2.91 5.39 20.82
N GLN A 243 3.68 4.55 20.13
CA GLN A 243 3.42 4.15 18.75
C GLN A 243 2.94 2.70 18.65
N LEU A 244 2.04 2.43 17.70
CA LEU A 244 1.55 1.07 17.39
C LEU A 244 1.65 0.75 15.89
N SER A 245 2.25 -0.41 15.59
CA SER A 245 2.31 -0.97 14.24
C SER A 245 1.14 -1.92 13.98
N LEU A 246 0.33 -1.64 12.96
CA LEU A 246 -0.77 -2.51 12.51
C LEU A 246 -0.39 -3.26 11.25
N GLY A 247 -0.81 -4.52 11.17
CA GLY A 247 -0.46 -5.41 10.08
C GLY A 247 -1.48 -6.51 9.84
N SER A 248 -1.26 -7.27 8.79
CA SER A 248 -2.14 -8.38 8.43
C SER A 248 -1.91 -9.58 9.34
N ARG A 249 -2.85 -10.54 9.33
CA ARG A 249 -2.67 -11.84 10.01
C ARG A 249 -1.43 -12.58 9.53
N LYS A 250 -0.99 -12.38 8.28
CA LYS A 250 0.23 -12.99 7.75
C LYS A 250 1.48 -12.55 8.50
N ASN A 251 1.51 -11.30 8.97
CA ASN A 251 2.65 -10.74 9.69
C ASN A 251 2.61 -11.08 11.20
N LEU A 252 1.41 -11.08 11.80
CA LEU A 252 1.23 -11.18 13.25
C LEU A 252 0.86 -12.57 13.77
N CYS A 253 0.56 -13.54 12.91
CA CYS A 253 0.14 -14.87 13.35
C CYS A 253 1.31 -15.69 13.89
N ILE A 254 1.21 -16.08 15.17
CA ILE A 254 2.20 -16.93 15.86
C ILE A 254 1.78 -18.41 15.94
N ASN A 255 0.57 -18.75 15.48
CA ASN A 255 0.11 -20.14 15.50
C ASN A 255 0.78 -20.94 14.38
N PRO A 256 1.61 -21.96 14.67
CA PRO A 256 2.36 -22.70 13.65
C PRO A 256 1.47 -23.47 12.67
N LYS A 257 0.22 -23.77 13.02
CA LYS A 257 -0.76 -24.41 12.11
C LYS A 257 -1.32 -23.44 11.06
N VAL A 258 -1.15 -22.13 11.28
CA VAL A 258 -1.69 -21.07 10.43
C VAL A 258 -0.56 -20.28 9.75
N SER A 259 0.50 -19.93 10.48
CA SER A 259 1.60 -19.10 9.99
C SER A 259 2.45 -19.76 8.91
N LYS A 260 2.43 -21.10 8.80
CA LYS A 260 3.10 -21.86 7.74
C LYS A 260 2.41 -21.79 6.38
N LEU A 261 1.19 -21.27 6.30
CA LEU A 261 0.47 -21.11 5.04
C LEU A 261 1.10 -19.95 4.25
N ASN A 262 1.37 -20.14 2.96
CA ASN A 262 2.05 -19.11 2.15
C ASN A 262 1.11 -17.99 1.68
N ASN A 263 -0.20 -18.28 1.60
CA ASN A 263 -1.22 -17.38 1.07
C ASN A 263 -1.95 -16.58 2.18
N PRO A 264 -2.00 -15.23 2.11
CA PRO A 264 -2.78 -14.39 3.02
C PRO A 264 -4.26 -14.80 3.17
N THR A 265 -4.92 -15.19 2.09
CA THR A 265 -6.34 -15.59 2.13
C THR A 265 -6.51 -16.87 2.95
N ALA A 266 -5.70 -17.88 2.69
CA ALA A 266 -5.69 -19.14 3.44
C ALA A 266 -5.38 -18.92 4.93
N ILE A 267 -4.47 -18.00 5.26
CA ILE A 267 -4.18 -17.59 6.65
C ILE A 267 -5.43 -17.00 7.32
N ASN A 268 -6.08 -16.03 6.67
CA ASN A 268 -7.27 -15.37 7.20
C ASN A 268 -8.38 -16.39 7.45
N GLU A 269 -8.64 -17.22 6.46
CA GLU A 269 -9.62 -18.28 6.47
C GLU A 269 -9.35 -19.30 7.59
N ARG A 270 -8.13 -19.83 7.69
CA ARG A 270 -7.77 -20.82 8.73
C ARG A 270 -7.83 -20.21 10.12
N CYS A 271 -7.47 -18.95 10.27
CA CYS A 271 -7.58 -18.23 11.55
C CYS A 271 -9.04 -18.11 12.01
N ILE A 272 -9.97 -17.82 11.09
CA ILE A 272 -11.40 -17.68 11.39
C ILE A 272 -12.06 -19.04 11.67
N GLU A 273 -11.59 -20.13 11.04
CA GLU A 273 -12.05 -21.49 11.39
C GLU A 273 -11.76 -21.83 12.84
N LEU A 274 -10.51 -21.64 13.27
CA LEU A 274 -10.07 -21.97 14.64
C LEU A 274 -10.81 -21.17 15.74
N GLN A 275 -11.64 -20.21 15.35
CA GLN A 275 -12.49 -19.40 16.22
C GLN A 275 -13.95 -19.91 16.30
N GLN A 276 -14.36 -20.85 15.45
CA GLN A 276 -15.74 -21.33 15.39
C GLN A 276 -16.19 -22.00 16.69
N GLY A 277 -17.47 -21.82 17.03
CA GLY A 277 -18.09 -22.42 18.21
C GLY A 277 -18.19 -23.95 18.15
N SER A 278 -18.28 -24.52 16.94
CA SER A 278 -18.36 -25.96 16.68
C SER A 278 -17.05 -26.72 16.90
N ILE A 279 -15.91 -26.02 16.95
CA ILE A 279 -14.60 -26.65 17.15
C ILE A 279 -14.35 -26.88 18.65
N PRO A 280 -13.95 -28.10 19.07
CA PRO A 280 -13.59 -28.40 20.45
C PRO A 280 -12.50 -27.45 20.98
N LYS A 281 -12.57 -27.07 22.28
CA LYS A 281 -11.62 -26.11 22.89
C LYS A 281 -10.15 -26.48 22.66
N GLU A 282 -9.83 -27.76 22.67
CA GLU A 282 -8.47 -28.31 22.43
C GLU A 282 -7.93 -28.03 21.02
N GLN A 283 -8.82 -27.86 20.05
CA GLN A 283 -8.48 -27.61 18.65
C GLN A 283 -8.56 -26.12 18.28
N LYS A 284 -9.06 -25.26 19.17
CA LYS A 284 -9.09 -23.80 18.97
C LYS A 284 -7.69 -23.20 19.02
N CYS A 285 -7.56 -21.95 18.56
CA CYS A 285 -6.31 -21.23 18.64
C CYS A 285 -5.95 -20.92 20.10
N GLN A 286 -4.91 -21.54 20.63
CA GLN A 286 -4.45 -21.38 22.02
C GLN A 286 -4.02 -19.95 22.36
N PHE A 287 -3.61 -19.19 21.34
CA PHE A 287 -3.15 -17.80 21.48
C PHE A 287 -4.29 -16.78 21.44
N LEU A 288 -5.51 -17.17 21.09
CA LEU A 288 -6.63 -16.23 21.08
C LEU A 288 -6.82 -15.64 22.50
N PRO A 289 -7.02 -14.32 22.64
CA PRO A 289 -7.35 -13.75 23.93
C PRO A 289 -8.72 -14.26 24.40
N ASP A 290 -8.82 -14.58 25.69
CA ASP A 290 -10.05 -14.97 26.37
C ASP A 290 -10.33 -13.97 27.50
N LYS A 291 -11.56 -13.91 28.04
CA LYS A 291 -11.89 -13.02 29.17
C LYS A 291 -11.00 -13.22 30.40
N GLU A 292 -10.48 -14.43 30.59
CA GLU A 292 -9.58 -14.77 31.69
C GLU A 292 -8.14 -14.25 31.49
N LYS A 293 -7.79 -13.75 30.30
CA LYS A 293 -6.46 -13.25 29.93
C LYS A 293 -6.41 -11.72 29.82
N GLU A 294 -7.29 -11.01 30.52
CA GLU A 294 -7.35 -9.54 30.47
C GLU A 294 -6.05 -8.88 30.96
N ASP A 295 -5.42 -9.43 32.00
CA ASP A 295 -4.12 -8.97 32.50
C ASP A 295 -3.02 -9.11 31.42
N VAL A 296 -3.01 -10.21 30.68
CA VAL A 296 -2.03 -10.44 29.59
C VAL A 296 -2.25 -9.48 28.43
N LEU A 297 -3.50 -9.07 28.18
CA LEU A 297 -3.82 -8.04 27.18
C LEU A 297 -3.34 -6.65 27.62
N ILE A 298 -3.49 -6.33 28.90
CA ILE A 298 -2.97 -5.10 29.50
C ILE A 298 -1.44 -5.10 29.43
N ASP A 299 -0.80 -6.21 29.80
CA ASP A 299 0.66 -6.36 29.69
C ASP A 299 1.12 -6.21 28.24
N PHE A 300 0.45 -6.87 27.29
CA PHE A 300 0.79 -6.74 25.87
C PHE A 300 0.68 -5.28 25.42
N ARG A 301 -0.40 -4.58 25.79
CA ARG A 301 -0.60 -3.17 25.47
C ARG A 301 0.53 -2.30 26.04
N ASP A 302 0.86 -2.49 27.32
CA ASP A 302 1.86 -1.68 28.00
C ASP A 302 3.26 -1.97 27.44
N HIS A 303 3.61 -3.23 27.15
CA HIS A 303 4.83 -3.59 26.43
C HIS A 303 4.89 -3.07 25.00
N ALA A 304 3.76 -3.06 24.28
CA ALA A 304 3.67 -2.56 22.91
C ALA A 304 3.91 -1.04 22.85
N LEU A 305 3.36 -0.28 23.80
CA LEU A 305 3.45 1.19 23.84
C LEU A 305 4.65 1.72 24.63
N ALA A 306 5.31 0.88 25.43
CA ALA A 306 6.49 1.26 26.19
C ALA A 306 7.64 1.72 25.29
N ARG A 307 7.76 1.19 24.08
CA ARG A 307 8.79 1.58 23.11
C ARG A 307 8.25 1.45 21.68
N VAL A 308 8.81 2.22 20.76
CA VAL A 308 8.51 2.11 19.33
C VAL A 308 8.94 0.74 18.80
N ARG A 309 8.02 -0.03 18.20
CA ARG A 309 8.22 -1.40 17.71
C ARG A 309 7.72 -1.55 16.28
N ASP A 310 8.45 -2.31 15.46
CA ASP A 310 7.96 -2.74 14.15
C ASP A 310 6.96 -3.91 14.28
N ILE A 311 6.40 -4.39 13.15
CA ILE A 311 5.40 -5.46 13.20
C ILE A 311 6.02 -6.78 13.68
N GLU A 312 7.28 -7.04 13.33
CA GLU A 312 7.98 -8.27 13.68
C GLU A 312 8.23 -8.34 15.19
N ASP A 313 8.61 -7.22 15.80
CA ASP A 313 8.75 -7.07 17.24
C ASP A 313 7.44 -7.36 17.98
N LEU A 314 6.30 -6.94 17.43
CA LEU A 314 4.98 -7.24 18.02
C LEU A 314 4.64 -8.73 17.93
N ALA A 315 5.01 -9.40 16.83
CA ALA A 315 4.86 -10.84 16.70
C ALA A 315 5.72 -11.60 17.73
N VAL A 316 6.98 -11.17 17.92
CA VAL A 316 7.87 -11.70 18.95
C VAL A 316 7.33 -11.44 20.36
N LEU A 317 6.76 -10.26 20.62
CA LEU A 317 6.15 -9.91 21.90
C LEU A 317 4.99 -10.85 22.25
N GLY A 318 4.05 -11.07 21.32
CA GLY A 318 2.94 -11.97 21.60
C GLY A 318 3.37 -13.44 21.72
N SER A 319 4.44 -13.85 21.03
CA SER A 319 5.05 -15.16 21.24
C SER A 319 5.61 -15.34 22.66
N LYS A 320 6.26 -14.29 23.20
CA LYS A 320 6.78 -14.29 24.59
C LYS A 320 5.67 -14.30 25.64
N LEU A 321 4.61 -13.52 25.41
CA LEU A 321 3.47 -13.41 26.32
C LEU A 321 2.41 -14.52 26.12
N GLY A 322 2.57 -15.37 25.10
CA GLY A 322 1.62 -16.45 24.81
C GLY A 322 0.25 -15.96 24.32
N VAL A 323 0.17 -14.76 23.74
CA VAL A 323 -1.08 -14.12 23.29
C VAL A 323 -1.00 -13.73 21.81
N CYS A 324 -2.13 -13.78 21.10
CA CYS A 324 -2.23 -13.49 19.68
C CYS A 324 -1.98 -11.98 19.44
N PRO A 325 -0.87 -11.60 18.80
CA PRO A 325 -0.54 -10.19 18.57
C PRO A 325 -1.60 -9.45 17.74
N TYR A 326 -2.24 -10.14 16.78
CA TYR A 326 -3.24 -9.55 15.89
C TYR A 326 -4.49 -9.04 16.62
N TYR A 327 -4.94 -9.74 17.67
CA TYR A 327 -6.07 -9.30 18.47
C TYR A 327 -5.61 -8.46 19.67
N ALA A 328 -4.45 -8.78 20.26
CA ALA A 328 -3.89 -8.08 21.41
C ALA A 328 -3.45 -6.64 21.10
N SER A 329 -3.19 -6.29 19.83
CA SER A 329 -2.87 -4.92 19.43
C SER A 329 -4.06 -3.96 19.46
N ARG A 330 -5.31 -4.46 19.39
CA ARG A 330 -6.50 -3.59 19.26
C ARG A 330 -6.72 -2.68 20.47
N PRO A 331 -6.64 -3.15 21.73
CA PRO A 331 -6.73 -2.27 22.89
C PRO A 331 -5.62 -1.21 22.96
N ALA A 332 -4.51 -1.41 22.26
CA ALA A 332 -3.40 -0.44 22.19
C ALA A 332 -3.64 0.70 21.19
N ILE A 333 -4.65 0.61 20.31
CA ILE A 333 -4.95 1.64 19.31
C ILE A 333 -5.42 2.94 19.99
N LYS A 334 -6.33 2.84 20.98
CA LYS A 334 -6.90 4.00 21.67
C LYS A 334 -5.86 4.87 22.41
N PRO A 335 -4.93 4.30 23.21
CA PRO A 335 -3.88 5.08 23.87
C PRO A 335 -2.64 5.38 23.00
N ALA A 336 -2.58 4.90 21.74
CA ALA A 336 -1.48 5.24 20.84
C ALA A 336 -1.61 6.69 20.35
N GLU A 337 -0.46 7.35 20.16
CA GLU A 337 -0.35 8.71 19.60
C GLU A 337 -0.11 8.67 18.10
N MET A 338 0.60 7.64 17.64
CA MET A 338 0.85 7.37 16.23
C MET A 338 0.57 5.90 15.92
N VAL A 339 -0.19 5.67 14.85
CA VAL A 339 -0.53 4.34 14.35
C VAL A 339 -0.01 4.20 12.93
N THR A 340 0.88 3.24 12.69
CA THR A 340 1.44 2.96 11.36
C THR A 340 0.71 1.78 10.72
N LEU A 341 0.18 1.95 9.50
CA LEU A 341 -0.59 0.90 8.82
C LEU A 341 -0.39 0.90 7.28
N PRO A 342 -0.56 -0.23 6.60
CA PRO A 342 -0.44 -0.30 5.13
C PRO A 342 -1.71 0.23 4.43
N TYR A 343 -1.57 0.61 3.15
CA TYR A 343 -2.65 1.15 2.31
C TYR A 343 -4.00 0.40 2.42
N PRO A 344 -4.05 -0.95 2.36
CA PRO A 344 -5.34 -1.65 2.41
C PRO A 344 -6.09 -1.45 3.73
N LEU A 345 -5.39 -1.34 4.87
CA LEU A 345 -6.04 -1.11 6.16
C LEU A 345 -6.57 0.32 6.29
N LEU A 346 -5.95 1.28 5.60
CA LEU A 346 -6.43 2.67 5.58
C LEU A 346 -7.57 2.83 4.59
N LEU A 347 -7.44 2.32 3.36
CA LEU A 347 -8.35 2.64 2.26
C LEU A 347 -9.65 1.84 2.31
N GLN A 348 -9.62 0.61 2.80
CA GLN A 348 -10.81 -0.21 2.90
C GLN A 348 -11.58 0.10 4.18
N ARG A 349 -12.79 0.66 4.05
CA ARG A 349 -13.69 0.92 5.17
C ARG A 349 -13.91 -0.32 6.06
N ALA A 350 -14.17 -1.47 5.43
CA ALA A 350 -14.36 -2.72 6.16
C ALA A 350 -13.15 -3.12 7.03
N ALA A 351 -11.92 -2.71 6.65
CA ALA A 351 -10.71 -2.95 7.44
C ALA A 351 -10.57 -1.95 8.61
N ARG A 352 -11.01 -0.69 8.43
CA ARG A 352 -11.06 0.32 9.50
C ARG A 352 -12.09 -0.07 10.56
N ASP A 353 -13.32 -0.37 10.14
CA ASP A 353 -14.41 -0.84 11.00
C ASP A 353 -13.99 -2.12 11.76
N ALA A 354 -13.23 -2.99 11.10
CA ALA A 354 -12.70 -4.22 11.66
C ALA A 354 -11.71 -4.03 12.82
N LEU A 355 -11.02 -2.90 12.84
CA LEU A 355 -10.00 -2.56 13.82
C LEU A 355 -10.50 -1.51 14.82
N ASP A 356 -11.77 -1.10 14.73
CA ASP A 356 -12.34 0.01 15.49
C ASP A 356 -11.54 1.31 15.30
N ILE A 357 -11.07 1.55 14.07
CA ILE A 357 -10.32 2.75 13.71
C ILE A 357 -11.30 3.82 13.24
N SER A 358 -11.49 4.85 14.07
CA SER A 358 -12.08 6.11 13.67
C SER A 358 -11.00 7.05 13.14
N ILE A 359 -11.25 7.64 11.97
CA ILE A 359 -10.38 8.68 11.38
C ILE A 359 -10.95 10.09 11.61
N LYS A 360 -12.08 10.21 12.33
CA LYS A 360 -12.79 11.48 12.53
C LYS A 360 -11.95 12.47 13.35
N ASP A 361 -11.68 13.64 12.78
CA ASP A 361 -10.80 14.69 13.33
C ASP A 361 -9.37 14.19 13.67
N GLN A 362 -8.90 13.16 12.97
CA GLN A 362 -7.55 12.60 13.10
C GLN A 362 -6.63 13.04 11.95
N VAL A 363 -5.32 13.02 12.13
CA VAL A 363 -4.36 13.39 11.07
C VAL A 363 -3.97 12.15 10.28
N VAL A 364 -4.11 12.18 8.96
CA VAL A 364 -3.75 11.07 8.06
C VAL A 364 -2.57 11.48 7.19
N VAL A 365 -1.44 10.79 7.32
CA VAL A 365 -0.24 10.99 6.51
C VAL A 365 -0.04 9.76 5.61
N ILE A 366 -0.06 9.97 4.30
CA ILE A 366 0.15 8.92 3.30
C ILE A 366 1.49 9.17 2.62
N ASP A 367 2.47 8.31 2.89
CA ASP A 367 3.78 8.32 2.25
C ASP A 367 3.80 7.44 1.00
N GLU A 368 4.63 7.81 0.03
CA GLU A 368 4.67 7.26 -1.33
C GLU A 368 3.32 7.36 -2.06
N ALA A 369 2.63 8.49 -1.84
CA ALA A 369 1.32 8.79 -2.40
C ALA A 369 1.28 8.84 -3.94
N HIS A 370 2.44 8.76 -4.61
CA HIS A 370 2.51 8.66 -6.07
C HIS A 370 1.82 7.41 -6.65
N ASN A 371 1.66 6.36 -5.83
CA ASN A 371 0.90 5.15 -6.19
C ASN A 371 -0.53 5.14 -5.61
N LEU A 372 -0.99 6.20 -4.94
CA LEU A 372 -2.25 6.19 -4.21
C LEU A 372 -3.45 5.96 -5.13
N MET A 373 -3.52 6.67 -6.26
CA MET A 373 -4.60 6.51 -7.23
C MET A 373 -4.64 5.07 -7.78
N ASP A 374 -3.49 4.55 -8.20
CA ASP A 374 -3.38 3.18 -8.72
C ASP A 374 -3.72 2.13 -7.65
N ALA A 375 -3.39 2.40 -6.38
CA ALA A 375 -3.76 1.53 -5.27
C ALA A 375 -5.28 1.51 -5.01
N ILE A 376 -5.94 2.67 -5.05
CA ILE A 376 -7.40 2.77 -4.93
C ILE A 376 -8.06 2.05 -6.12
N GLU A 377 -7.61 2.35 -7.34
CA GLU A 377 -8.08 1.68 -8.56
C GLU A 377 -7.93 0.16 -8.44
N SER A 378 -6.79 -0.34 -7.99
CA SER A 378 -6.53 -1.78 -7.85
C SER A 378 -7.35 -2.44 -6.73
N ILE A 379 -7.63 -1.75 -5.62
CA ILE A 379 -8.41 -2.29 -4.50
C ILE A 379 -9.87 -2.51 -4.89
N HIS A 380 -10.43 -1.61 -5.70
CA HIS A 380 -11.83 -1.62 -6.12
C HIS A 380 -12.05 -2.21 -7.52
N SER A 381 -10.98 -2.58 -8.22
CA SER A 381 -11.02 -3.33 -9.48
C SER A 381 -11.00 -4.84 -9.24
N GLY A 382 -11.52 -5.63 -10.18
CA GLY A 382 -11.58 -7.08 -10.05
C GLY A 382 -11.55 -7.78 -11.39
N GLN A 383 -11.02 -9.00 -11.44
CA GLN A 383 -10.97 -9.80 -12.66
C GLN A 383 -11.36 -11.25 -12.37
N ILE A 384 -11.95 -11.90 -13.36
CA ILE A 384 -12.25 -13.33 -13.32
C ILE A 384 -12.06 -13.96 -14.69
N SER A 385 -11.48 -15.16 -14.73
CA SER A 385 -11.27 -15.90 -15.98
C SER A 385 -12.38 -16.92 -16.23
N GLU A 386 -12.59 -17.25 -17.51
CA GLU A 386 -13.49 -18.33 -17.93
C GLU A 386 -13.10 -19.67 -17.28
N ALA A 387 -11.80 -19.94 -17.14
CA ALA A 387 -11.30 -21.14 -16.47
C ALA A 387 -11.71 -21.19 -14.99
N GLN A 388 -11.60 -20.07 -14.28
CA GLN A 388 -12.05 -19.96 -12.88
C GLN A 388 -13.57 -20.16 -12.76
N LEU A 389 -14.35 -19.55 -13.65
CA LEU A 389 -15.81 -19.72 -13.65
C LEU A 389 -16.22 -21.18 -13.91
N LYS A 390 -15.58 -21.86 -14.87
CA LYS A 390 -15.84 -23.29 -15.16
C LYS A 390 -15.55 -24.15 -13.94
N LEU A 391 -14.41 -23.95 -13.30
CA LEU A 391 -14.00 -24.71 -12.12
C LEU A 391 -14.92 -24.43 -10.91
N ALA A 392 -15.33 -23.18 -10.70
CA ALA A 392 -16.29 -22.82 -9.65
C ALA A 392 -17.66 -23.48 -9.88
N ARG A 393 -18.15 -23.47 -11.12
CA ARG A 393 -19.41 -24.13 -11.52
C ARG A 393 -19.36 -25.63 -11.27
N GLU A 394 -18.30 -26.29 -11.74
CA GLU A 394 -18.12 -27.74 -11.56
C GLU A 394 -18.08 -28.12 -10.08
N SER A 395 -17.29 -27.37 -9.28
CA SER A 395 -17.19 -27.58 -7.84
C SER A 395 -18.54 -27.43 -7.13
N LEU A 396 -19.33 -26.41 -7.48
CA LEU A 396 -20.67 -26.20 -6.94
C LEU A 396 -21.64 -27.32 -7.34
N MET A 397 -21.56 -27.82 -8.57
CA MET A 397 -22.42 -28.89 -9.05
C MET A 397 -22.13 -30.21 -8.33
N ILE A 398 -20.85 -30.54 -8.12
CA ILE A 398 -20.42 -31.71 -7.33
C ILE A 398 -20.98 -31.61 -5.89
N TYR A 399 -20.83 -30.44 -5.26
CA TYR A 399 -21.35 -30.19 -3.92
C TYR A 399 -22.88 -30.31 -3.87
N LEU A 400 -23.58 -29.68 -4.81
CA LEU A 400 -25.05 -29.77 -4.91
C LEU A 400 -25.48 -31.23 -5.13
N GLN A 401 -24.84 -32.00 -6.00
CA GLN A 401 -25.23 -33.39 -6.27
C GLN A 401 -25.20 -34.25 -5.01
N LYS A 402 -24.24 -34.05 -4.12
CA LYS A 402 -24.14 -34.76 -2.84
C LYS A 402 -25.13 -34.22 -1.80
N PHE A 403 -25.19 -32.91 -1.61
CA PHE A 403 -25.90 -32.30 -0.46
C PHE A 403 -27.32 -31.83 -0.79
N ARG A 404 -27.81 -31.97 -2.05
CA ARG A 404 -29.12 -31.45 -2.50
C ARG A 404 -30.30 -31.82 -1.58
N ASN A 405 -30.32 -33.04 -1.07
CA ASN A 405 -31.40 -33.55 -0.21
C ASN A 405 -31.13 -33.32 1.29
N ARG A 406 -29.91 -32.94 1.66
CA ARG A 406 -29.50 -32.63 3.04
C ARG A 406 -29.53 -31.13 3.34
N LEU A 407 -29.45 -30.28 2.31
CA LEU A 407 -29.54 -28.83 2.45
C LEU A 407 -30.98 -28.40 2.73
N LYS A 408 -31.15 -27.50 3.71
CA LYS A 408 -32.41 -26.82 3.97
C LYS A 408 -32.85 -25.97 2.77
N GLY A 409 -34.15 -25.72 2.65
CA GLY A 409 -34.77 -25.06 1.49
C GLY A 409 -34.12 -23.72 1.10
N GLY A 410 -33.85 -22.85 2.08
CA GLY A 410 -33.21 -21.53 1.87
C GLY A 410 -31.80 -21.65 1.27
N ASN A 411 -30.93 -22.46 1.88
CA ASN A 411 -29.57 -22.70 1.38
C ASN A 411 -29.57 -23.26 -0.05
N ARG A 412 -30.50 -24.18 -0.35
CA ARG A 412 -30.62 -24.75 -1.70
C ARG A 412 -30.99 -23.69 -2.73
N VAL A 413 -31.86 -22.74 -2.40
CA VAL A 413 -32.22 -21.61 -3.29
C VAL A 413 -31.00 -20.73 -3.55
N TYR A 414 -30.29 -20.29 -2.51
CA TYR A 414 -29.12 -19.43 -2.67
C TYR A 414 -27.98 -20.10 -3.44
N VAL A 415 -27.63 -21.36 -3.13
CA VAL A 415 -26.58 -22.07 -3.90
C VAL A 415 -26.99 -22.22 -5.37
N THR A 416 -28.26 -22.48 -5.65
CA THR A 416 -28.78 -22.51 -7.03
C THR A 416 -28.69 -21.14 -7.71
N GLN A 417 -28.97 -20.05 -6.98
CA GLN A 417 -28.79 -18.68 -7.49
C GLN A 417 -27.32 -18.40 -7.84
N VAL A 418 -26.35 -18.82 -7.02
CA VAL A 418 -24.91 -18.70 -7.33
C VAL A 418 -24.58 -19.42 -8.64
N VAL A 419 -25.05 -20.65 -8.81
CA VAL A 419 -24.85 -21.40 -10.07
C VAL A 419 -25.46 -20.67 -11.27
N ARG A 420 -26.68 -20.13 -11.14
CA ARG A 420 -27.34 -19.38 -12.23
C ARG A 420 -26.56 -18.13 -12.64
N VAL A 421 -26.03 -17.39 -11.68
CA VAL A 421 -25.19 -16.20 -11.96
C VAL A 421 -23.91 -16.63 -12.69
N ILE A 422 -23.22 -17.67 -12.21
CA ILE A 422 -22.01 -18.20 -12.88
C ILE A 422 -22.34 -18.69 -14.29
N ASP A 423 -23.45 -19.38 -14.49
CA ASP A 423 -23.90 -19.86 -15.81
C ASP A 423 -24.18 -18.71 -16.80
N SER A 424 -24.76 -17.59 -16.33
CA SER A 424 -25.00 -16.41 -17.17
C SER A 424 -23.68 -15.78 -17.62
N ILE A 425 -22.74 -15.58 -16.70
CA ILE A 425 -21.41 -15.06 -17.01
C ILE A 425 -20.65 -16.02 -17.94
N LEU A 426 -20.73 -17.33 -17.70
CA LEU A 426 -20.11 -18.34 -18.58
C LEU A 426 -20.71 -18.31 -19.99
N SER A 427 -22.03 -18.25 -20.10
CA SER A 427 -22.72 -18.14 -21.39
C SER A 427 -22.21 -16.93 -22.18
N PHE A 428 -22.00 -15.80 -21.50
CA PHE A 428 -21.40 -14.62 -22.12
C PHE A 428 -19.95 -14.88 -22.55
N THR A 429 -19.06 -15.39 -21.68
CA THR A 429 -17.67 -15.68 -22.06
C THR A 429 -17.56 -16.66 -23.23
N SER A 430 -18.42 -17.68 -23.27
CA SER A 430 -18.45 -18.65 -24.36
C SER A 430 -18.94 -18.04 -25.67
N SER A 431 -19.87 -17.08 -25.62
CA SER A 431 -20.31 -16.32 -26.81
C SER A 431 -19.18 -15.46 -27.40
N LEU A 432 -18.27 -14.96 -26.56
CA LEU A 432 -17.11 -14.19 -27.01
C LEU A 432 -16.11 -15.04 -27.79
N SER A 433 -16.13 -16.38 -27.69
CA SER A 433 -15.20 -17.23 -28.46
C SER A 433 -15.26 -16.97 -29.97
N ALA A 434 -16.43 -16.62 -30.51
CA ALA A 434 -16.66 -16.31 -31.92
C ALA A 434 -16.18 -14.91 -32.36
N GLU A 435 -15.84 -14.03 -31.42
CA GLU A 435 -15.46 -12.64 -31.70
C GLU A 435 -14.00 -12.53 -32.18
N THR A 436 -13.73 -11.75 -33.22
CA THR A 436 -12.38 -11.58 -33.79
C THR A 436 -11.52 -10.55 -33.05
N SER A 437 -12.15 -9.66 -32.28
CA SER A 437 -11.49 -8.68 -31.41
C SER A 437 -10.72 -9.37 -30.27
N ARG A 438 -9.63 -8.73 -29.82
CA ARG A 438 -8.83 -9.21 -28.67
C ARG A 438 -9.37 -8.72 -27.33
N ASP A 439 -10.02 -7.57 -27.31
CA ASP A 439 -10.59 -6.92 -26.14
C ASP A 439 -11.82 -6.07 -26.51
N GLY A 440 -12.63 -5.73 -25.50
CA GLY A 440 -13.83 -4.91 -25.69
C GLY A 440 -14.43 -4.39 -24.38
N THR A 441 -15.36 -3.44 -24.49
CA THR A 441 -16.13 -2.87 -23.36
C THR A 441 -17.46 -3.59 -23.21
N LEU A 442 -17.97 -3.65 -21.99
CA LEU A 442 -19.09 -4.51 -21.62
C LEU A 442 -20.04 -3.74 -20.68
N GLY A 443 -21.35 -3.87 -20.91
CA GLY A 443 -22.38 -3.34 -20.01
C GLY A 443 -22.76 -4.34 -18.90
N PRO A 444 -23.02 -3.93 -17.65
CA PRO A 444 -23.40 -4.85 -16.56
C PRO A 444 -24.61 -5.74 -16.89
N SER A 445 -25.58 -5.21 -17.63
CA SER A 445 -26.78 -5.93 -18.07
C SER A 445 -26.49 -7.09 -19.02
N GLN A 446 -25.38 -7.04 -19.77
CA GLN A 446 -25.00 -8.14 -20.67
C GLN A 446 -24.47 -9.35 -19.88
N LEU A 447 -23.78 -9.11 -18.75
CA LEU A 447 -23.27 -10.17 -17.85
C LEU A 447 -24.37 -10.86 -17.05
N LEU A 448 -25.48 -10.18 -16.81
CA LEU A 448 -26.62 -10.67 -16.03
C LEU A 448 -27.84 -10.99 -16.92
N SER A 449 -27.59 -11.26 -18.20
CA SER A 449 -28.66 -11.54 -19.15
C SER A 449 -29.14 -12.99 -19.09
N GLY A 450 -30.46 -13.17 -19.20
CA GLY A 450 -31.11 -14.48 -19.31
C GLY A 450 -31.44 -15.17 -17.99
N LYS A 451 -32.38 -16.13 -18.05
CA LYS A 451 -32.79 -17.03 -16.95
C LYS A 451 -33.19 -16.33 -15.62
N GLY A 452 -33.63 -15.08 -15.66
CA GLY A 452 -34.08 -14.32 -14.49
C GLY A 452 -32.95 -13.93 -13.52
N VAL A 453 -31.70 -13.90 -13.99
CA VAL A 453 -30.52 -13.55 -13.17
C VAL A 453 -30.53 -12.06 -12.79
N ASP A 454 -31.12 -11.22 -13.64
CA ASP A 454 -31.39 -9.80 -13.40
C ASP A 454 -32.26 -9.53 -12.17
N GLN A 455 -33.08 -10.51 -11.76
CA GLN A 455 -33.95 -10.41 -10.58
C GLN A 455 -33.26 -10.86 -9.29
N ILE A 456 -32.05 -11.42 -9.37
CA ILE A 456 -31.31 -11.90 -8.20
C ILE A 456 -30.67 -10.71 -7.49
N ASN A 457 -30.96 -10.56 -6.20
CA ASN A 457 -30.28 -9.57 -5.37
C ASN A 457 -28.83 -10.00 -5.08
N LEU A 458 -27.89 -9.47 -5.88
CA LEU A 458 -26.46 -9.78 -5.75
C LEU A 458 -25.89 -9.42 -4.37
N ALA A 459 -26.39 -8.36 -3.72
CA ALA A 459 -25.94 -7.98 -2.38
C ALA A 459 -26.27 -9.07 -1.35
N LYS A 460 -27.50 -9.61 -1.40
CA LYS A 460 -27.91 -10.75 -0.56
C LYS A 460 -27.11 -12.01 -0.89
N LEU A 461 -26.85 -12.25 -2.17
CA LEU A 461 -26.09 -13.42 -2.62
C LEU A 461 -24.64 -13.40 -2.14
N VAL A 462 -23.96 -12.25 -2.24
CA VAL A 462 -22.58 -12.10 -1.76
C VAL A 462 -22.51 -12.23 -0.25
N ARG A 463 -23.44 -11.62 0.50
CA ARG A 463 -23.55 -11.82 1.96
C ARG A 463 -23.73 -13.29 2.30
N TYR A 464 -24.64 -13.98 1.61
CA TYR A 464 -24.84 -15.41 1.81
C TYR A 464 -23.55 -16.22 1.57
N ILE A 465 -22.82 -15.99 0.47
CA ILE A 465 -21.56 -16.71 0.18
C ILE A 465 -20.55 -16.51 1.33
N SER A 466 -20.47 -15.28 1.85
CA SER A 466 -19.62 -14.91 2.99
C SER A 466 -20.03 -15.61 4.29
N ASP A 467 -21.28 -15.41 4.71
CA ASP A 467 -21.78 -15.82 6.02
C ASP A 467 -21.91 -17.34 6.12
N SER A 468 -22.38 -17.99 5.06
CA SER A 468 -22.50 -19.45 5.00
C SER A 468 -21.17 -20.16 4.78
N ARG A 469 -20.11 -19.42 4.44
CA ARG A 469 -18.78 -19.94 4.09
C ARG A 469 -18.83 -20.97 2.95
N LEU A 470 -19.77 -20.78 2.02
CA LEU A 470 -20.04 -21.69 0.90
C LEU A 470 -18.77 -22.03 0.12
N ALA A 471 -17.95 -21.01 -0.18
CA ALA A 471 -16.74 -21.16 -0.99
C ALA A 471 -15.81 -22.26 -0.47
N ARG A 472 -15.69 -22.36 0.86
CA ARG A 472 -14.84 -23.33 1.52
C ARG A 472 -15.48 -24.70 1.71
N LYS A 473 -16.77 -24.76 2.08
CA LYS A 473 -17.49 -26.05 2.20
C LYS A 473 -17.46 -26.81 0.87
N VAL A 474 -17.58 -26.08 -0.24
CA VAL A 474 -17.45 -26.61 -1.60
C VAL A 474 -16.01 -27.07 -1.89
N GLN A 475 -15.00 -26.22 -1.69
CA GLN A 475 -13.61 -26.59 -1.96
C GLN A 475 -13.12 -27.75 -1.08
N GLY A 476 -13.47 -27.74 0.21
CA GLY A 476 -13.12 -28.78 1.17
C GLY A 476 -13.70 -30.15 0.80
N TYR A 477 -14.94 -30.18 0.34
CA TYR A 477 -15.58 -31.41 -0.14
C TYR A 477 -14.97 -31.92 -1.46
N VAL A 478 -14.68 -31.04 -2.41
CA VAL A 478 -13.97 -31.44 -3.65
C VAL A 478 -12.59 -32.00 -3.33
N ALA A 479 -11.89 -31.40 -2.37
CA ALA A 479 -10.59 -31.88 -1.91
C ALA A 479 -10.67 -33.22 -1.14
N SER A 480 -11.76 -33.50 -0.41
CA SER A 480 -11.94 -34.79 0.26
C SER A 480 -12.19 -35.91 -0.74
N ILE A 481 -13.04 -35.69 -1.76
CA ILE A 481 -13.24 -36.65 -2.85
C ILE A 481 -11.91 -36.95 -3.57
N ALA A 482 -11.11 -35.93 -3.85
CA ALA A 482 -9.82 -36.09 -4.51
C ALA A 482 -8.81 -36.90 -3.67
N LYS A 483 -8.99 -36.97 -2.34
CA LYS A 483 -8.17 -37.79 -1.44
C LYS A 483 -8.70 -39.22 -1.30
N ASP A 484 -10.01 -39.41 -1.34
CA ASP A 484 -10.67 -40.72 -1.22
C ASP A 484 -10.55 -41.56 -2.51
N GLU A 485 -10.50 -40.91 -3.68
CA GLU A 485 -10.22 -41.57 -4.96
C GLU A 485 -8.70 -41.83 -5.14
N GLY A 486 -8.17 -42.83 -4.43
CA GLY A 486 -6.78 -43.29 -4.64
C GLY A 486 -6.52 -43.74 -6.09
N GLY A 487 -5.85 -42.92 -6.91
CA GLY A 487 -5.41 -43.36 -8.23
C GLY A 487 -4.76 -42.29 -9.14
N THR A 488 -3.53 -42.58 -9.60
CA THR A 488 -2.66 -41.91 -10.59
C THR A 488 -1.83 -40.69 -10.14
N SER A 489 -0.52 -40.77 -10.43
CA SER A 489 0.53 -39.78 -10.14
C SER A 489 0.26 -38.37 -10.72
N GLU A 490 -0.62 -38.25 -11.73
CA GLU A 490 -1.07 -36.97 -12.28
C GLU A 490 -2.17 -36.29 -11.45
N LYS A 491 -3.10 -37.03 -10.83
CA LYS A 491 -4.14 -36.46 -9.96
C LYS A 491 -3.59 -36.02 -8.60
N GLN A 492 -2.55 -36.68 -8.09
CA GLN A 492 -1.81 -36.21 -6.91
C GLN A 492 -1.02 -34.91 -7.17
N LYS A 493 -0.51 -34.71 -8.39
CA LYS A 493 0.03 -33.40 -8.81
C LYS A 493 -1.06 -32.32 -8.89
N ALA A 494 -2.28 -32.67 -9.30
CA ALA A 494 -3.41 -31.74 -9.32
C ALA A 494 -3.89 -31.34 -7.91
N ALA A 495 -3.87 -32.26 -6.94
CA ALA A 495 -4.14 -31.94 -5.53
C ALA A 495 -3.05 -31.03 -4.92
N ALA A 496 -1.80 -31.17 -5.35
CA ALA A 496 -0.70 -30.26 -5.01
C ALA A 496 -0.73 -28.93 -5.81
N SER A 497 -1.50 -28.84 -6.89
CA SER A 497 -1.67 -27.64 -7.72
C SER A 497 -3.04 -26.95 -7.53
N MET A 498 -3.80 -27.33 -6.50
CA MET A 498 -5.07 -26.66 -6.19
C MET A 498 -4.79 -25.19 -5.85
N PRO A 499 -5.58 -24.24 -6.37
CA PRO A 499 -5.38 -22.83 -6.08
C PRO A 499 -5.53 -22.58 -4.58
N ASP A 500 -4.56 -21.84 -4.00
CA ASP A 500 -4.54 -21.49 -2.57
C ASP A 500 -5.75 -20.64 -2.12
N VAL A 501 -6.52 -20.09 -3.07
CA VAL A 501 -7.77 -19.35 -2.84
C VAL A 501 -8.93 -20.16 -3.41
N PRO A 502 -10.03 -20.36 -2.65
CA PRO A 502 -11.22 -21.01 -3.19
C PRO A 502 -11.71 -20.26 -4.43
N THR A 503 -12.00 -20.99 -5.50
CA THR A 503 -12.41 -20.37 -6.78
C THR A 503 -13.72 -19.59 -6.65
N LEU A 504 -14.59 -20.00 -5.72
CA LEU A 504 -15.79 -19.26 -5.36
C LEU A 504 -15.52 -17.93 -4.64
N THR A 505 -14.38 -17.78 -3.95
CA THR A 505 -13.96 -16.50 -3.37
C THR A 505 -13.59 -15.50 -4.48
N HIS A 506 -12.98 -15.97 -5.57
CA HIS A 506 -12.77 -15.13 -6.76
C HIS A 506 -14.08 -14.70 -7.40
N VAL A 507 -15.08 -15.60 -7.49
CA VAL A 507 -16.43 -15.25 -7.94
C VAL A 507 -17.05 -14.21 -7.00
N GLN A 508 -17.03 -14.43 -5.69
CA GLN A 508 -17.57 -13.51 -4.69
C GLN A 508 -16.99 -12.10 -4.82
N ASN A 509 -15.66 -12.00 -4.91
CA ASN A 509 -14.96 -10.72 -5.06
C ASN A 509 -15.36 -10.02 -6.38
N PHE A 510 -15.53 -10.78 -7.46
CA PHE A 510 -16.01 -10.24 -8.73
C PHE A 510 -17.50 -9.83 -8.67
N LEU A 511 -18.35 -10.56 -7.96
CA LEU A 511 -19.77 -10.18 -7.80
C LEU A 511 -19.92 -8.86 -7.02
N MET A 512 -19.02 -8.54 -6.11
CA MET A 512 -19.01 -7.23 -5.44
C MET A 512 -18.78 -6.09 -6.44
N THR A 513 -17.98 -6.29 -7.49
CA THR A 513 -17.73 -5.22 -8.47
C THR A 513 -18.94 -4.95 -9.37
N LEU A 514 -19.82 -5.94 -9.59
CA LEU A 514 -21.11 -5.76 -10.28
C LEU A 514 -22.07 -4.84 -9.54
N MET A 515 -21.84 -4.60 -8.25
CA MET A 515 -22.65 -3.70 -7.44
C MET A 515 -22.14 -2.26 -7.44
N ASN A 516 -20.96 -1.99 -8.02
CA ASN A 516 -20.42 -0.65 -8.08
C ASN A 516 -21.24 0.21 -9.06
N PRO A 517 -21.50 1.50 -8.75
CA PRO A 517 -22.19 2.42 -9.63
C PRO A 517 -21.55 2.47 -11.03
N SER A 518 -22.38 2.41 -12.07
CA SER A 518 -21.90 2.50 -13.46
C SER A 518 -21.26 3.84 -13.78
N LYS A 519 -21.40 4.88 -12.96
CA LYS A 519 -20.68 6.15 -13.12
C LYS A 519 -19.20 6.06 -12.68
N GLU A 520 -18.86 5.11 -11.82
CA GLU A 520 -17.54 5.01 -11.15
C GLU A 520 -16.58 4.07 -11.86
N GLY A 521 -17.06 3.12 -12.67
CA GLY A 521 -16.22 2.17 -13.39
C GLY A 521 -16.86 1.54 -14.62
N ARG A 522 -16.12 0.66 -15.28
CA ARG A 522 -16.54 -0.03 -16.52
C ARG A 522 -16.10 -1.49 -16.50
N PHE A 523 -16.85 -2.33 -17.21
CA PHE A 523 -16.49 -3.72 -17.45
C PHE A 523 -15.83 -3.88 -18.82
N PHE A 524 -14.87 -4.80 -18.88
CA PHE A 524 -14.10 -5.15 -20.06
C PHE A 524 -14.00 -6.66 -20.18
N TRP A 525 -13.78 -7.12 -21.40
CA TRP A 525 -13.34 -8.47 -21.64
C TRP A 525 -12.05 -8.45 -22.45
N SER A 526 -11.22 -9.48 -22.28
CA SER A 526 -9.98 -9.65 -23.02
C SER A 526 -9.66 -11.13 -23.24
N LYS A 527 -9.02 -11.46 -24.35
CA LYS A 527 -8.51 -12.80 -24.65
C LYS A 527 -6.99 -12.81 -24.52
N ASP A 528 -6.48 -13.59 -23.57
CA ASP A 528 -5.04 -13.81 -23.40
C ASP A 528 -4.71 -15.30 -23.28
N GLY A 529 -3.71 -15.76 -24.03
CA GLY A 529 -3.31 -17.18 -24.06
C GLY A 529 -4.44 -18.16 -24.38
N GLY A 530 -5.45 -17.75 -25.15
CA GLY A 530 -6.64 -18.58 -25.45
C GLY A 530 -7.70 -18.63 -24.33
N THR A 531 -7.50 -17.92 -23.22
CA THR A 531 -8.46 -17.80 -22.13
C THR A 531 -9.14 -16.43 -22.16
N THR A 532 -10.46 -16.42 -21.96
CA THR A 532 -11.24 -15.19 -21.84
C THR A 532 -11.25 -14.70 -20.38
N TYR A 533 -11.03 -13.40 -20.19
CA TYR A 533 -11.09 -12.72 -18.90
C TYR A 533 -12.18 -11.65 -18.94
N ILE A 534 -12.88 -11.49 -17.82
CA ILE A 534 -13.76 -10.35 -17.57
C ILE A 534 -13.13 -9.52 -16.46
N ARG A 535 -13.07 -8.21 -16.66
CA ARG A 535 -12.39 -7.26 -15.77
C ARG A 535 -13.35 -6.10 -15.48
N TYR A 536 -13.42 -5.69 -14.23
CA TYR A 536 -13.98 -4.41 -13.82
C TYR A 536 -12.83 -3.47 -13.49
N MET A 537 -12.82 -2.29 -14.09
CA MET A 537 -11.87 -1.23 -13.77
C MET A 537 -12.62 -0.05 -13.15
N LEU A 538 -12.18 0.36 -11.98
CA LEU A 538 -12.58 1.64 -11.39
C LEU A 538 -11.97 2.78 -12.23
N LEU A 539 -12.81 3.72 -12.65
CA LEU A 539 -12.40 4.92 -13.40
C LEU A 539 -12.27 6.15 -12.50
N ASP A 540 -12.98 6.17 -11.38
CA ASP A 540 -13.01 7.31 -10.45
C ASP A 540 -12.59 6.92 -9.03
N PRO A 541 -11.34 7.23 -8.63
CA PRO A 541 -10.89 6.98 -7.26
C PRO A 541 -11.41 8.01 -6.24
N SER A 542 -11.99 9.13 -6.68
CA SER A 542 -12.32 10.25 -5.78
C SER A 542 -13.38 9.88 -4.74
N GLU A 543 -14.44 9.16 -5.12
CA GLU A 543 -15.54 8.82 -4.21
C GLU A 543 -15.10 7.85 -3.11
N HIS A 544 -14.27 6.86 -3.45
CA HIS A 544 -13.73 5.92 -2.46
C HIS A 544 -12.75 6.57 -1.47
N PHE A 545 -12.06 7.64 -1.89
CA PHE A 545 -11.15 8.39 -1.02
C PHE A 545 -11.83 9.52 -0.25
N ARG A 546 -13.01 9.96 -0.71
CA ARG A 546 -13.75 11.10 -0.16
C ARG A 546 -14.07 10.96 1.32
N GLU A 547 -14.51 9.78 1.77
CA GLU A 547 -14.79 9.52 3.19
C GLU A 547 -13.56 9.83 4.07
N ILE A 548 -12.36 9.48 3.62
CA ILE A 548 -11.12 9.73 4.37
C ILE A 548 -10.85 11.23 4.47
N VAL A 549 -11.12 11.98 3.41
CA VAL A 549 -10.89 13.42 3.34
C VAL A 549 -11.90 14.22 4.16
N GLU A 550 -13.17 13.80 4.16
CA GLU A 550 -14.24 14.47 4.88
C GLU A 550 -14.20 14.19 6.39
N ASP A 551 -13.80 12.97 6.79
CA ASP A 551 -13.73 12.60 8.21
C ASP A 551 -12.41 13.05 8.87
N ALA A 552 -11.27 12.95 8.19
CA ALA A 552 -9.99 13.31 8.75
C ALA A 552 -9.88 14.82 9.03
N ARG A 553 -9.11 15.17 10.07
CA ARG A 553 -8.74 16.56 10.33
C ARG A 553 -7.93 17.13 9.17
N ALA A 554 -6.91 16.39 8.74
CA ALA A 554 -6.01 16.77 7.67
C ALA A 554 -5.50 15.52 6.95
N VAL A 555 -5.35 15.61 5.63
CA VAL A 555 -4.82 14.53 4.79
C VAL A 555 -3.55 15.04 4.09
N ILE A 556 -2.42 14.45 4.44
CA ILE A 556 -1.11 14.81 3.91
C ILE A 556 -0.65 13.71 2.95
N LEU A 557 -0.54 14.03 1.67
CA LEU A 557 0.03 13.17 0.63
C LEU A 557 1.50 13.52 0.43
N ALA A 558 2.41 12.63 0.80
CA ALA A 558 3.85 12.83 0.65
C ALA A 558 4.44 11.85 -0.37
N GLY A 559 5.38 12.30 -1.19
CA GLY A 559 6.07 11.44 -2.16
C GLY A 559 7.32 12.07 -2.77
N GLY A 560 8.20 11.22 -3.31
CA GLY A 560 9.43 11.69 -3.96
C GLY A 560 9.23 12.27 -5.37
N THR A 561 8.13 11.90 -6.02
CA THR A 561 7.83 12.20 -7.43
C THR A 561 6.34 12.50 -7.60
N MET A 562 5.84 13.49 -6.87
CA MET A 562 4.43 13.88 -6.95
C MET A 562 4.13 14.75 -8.18
N SER A 563 5.16 15.28 -8.85
CA SER A 563 4.99 16.08 -10.07
C SER A 563 4.48 15.26 -11.26
N PRO A 564 3.44 15.72 -11.99
CA PRO A 564 2.67 16.95 -11.76
C PRO A 564 1.56 16.79 -10.70
N MET A 565 1.49 17.74 -9.74
CA MET A 565 0.54 17.68 -8.62
C MET A 565 -0.92 17.97 -9.00
N ASP A 566 -1.15 18.67 -10.12
CA ASP A 566 -2.50 19.01 -10.60
C ASP A 566 -3.36 17.77 -10.89
N ASP A 567 -2.73 16.63 -11.21
CA ASP A 567 -3.44 15.37 -11.43
C ASP A 567 -4.24 14.93 -10.21
N TYR A 568 -3.69 15.07 -9.00
CA TYR A 568 -4.39 14.71 -7.77
C TYR A 568 -5.58 15.64 -7.54
N ARG A 569 -5.42 16.94 -7.82
CA ARG A 569 -6.52 17.91 -7.71
C ARG A 569 -7.66 17.57 -8.67
N ARG A 570 -7.35 17.14 -9.89
CA ARG A 570 -8.37 16.83 -10.91
C ARG A 570 -9.06 15.48 -10.68
N HIS A 571 -8.31 14.46 -10.27
CA HIS A 571 -8.79 13.07 -10.25
C HIS A 571 -9.13 12.55 -8.86
N LEU A 572 -8.44 13.01 -7.82
CA LEU A 572 -8.66 12.56 -6.44
C LEU A 572 -9.46 13.58 -5.62
N PHE A 573 -9.25 14.87 -5.86
CA PHE A 573 -9.89 15.98 -5.12
C PHE A 573 -10.72 16.95 -5.98
N PRO A 574 -11.52 16.49 -6.96
CA PRO A 574 -12.27 17.38 -7.84
C PRO A 574 -13.30 18.26 -7.11
N TYR A 575 -13.69 17.87 -5.89
CA TYR A 575 -14.68 18.54 -5.05
C TYR A 575 -14.06 19.58 -4.10
N LEU A 576 -12.73 19.64 -3.97
CA LEU A 576 -12.06 20.61 -3.09
C LEU A 576 -11.77 21.92 -3.84
N SER A 577 -12.09 23.04 -3.19
CA SER A 577 -11.81 24.39 -3.70
C SER A 577 -10.31 24.70 -3.73
N SER A 578 -9.57 24.29 -2.69
CA SER A 578 -8.13 24.49 -2.54
C SER A 578 -7.44 23.25 -1.96
N VAL A 579 -6.26 22.96 -2.47
CA VAL A 579 -5.33 21.94 -1.94
C VAL A 579 -3.98 22.63 -1.74
N THR A 580 -3.37 22.48 -0.57
CA THR A 580 -2.04 23.02 -0.30
C THR A 580 -1.00 22.18 -1.05
N THR A 581 -0.08 22.82 -1.75
CA THR A 581 1.00 22.11 -2.47
C THR A 581 2.35 22.64 -2.05
N PHE A 582 3.29 21.73 -1.77
CA PHE A 582 4.66 22.08 -1.43
C PHE A 582 5.62 21.17 -2.20
N SER A 583 6.67 21.72 -2.81
CA SER A 583 7.71 20.96 -3.50
C SER A 583 9.08 21.38 -2.97
N CYS A 584 9.80 20.45 -2.33
CA CYS A 584 11.19 20.65 -1.97
C CYS A 584 12.05 20.68 -3.25
N GLY A 585 12.93 21.68 -3.34
CA GLY A 585 14.09 21.59 -4.22
C GLY A 585 15.00 20.41 -3.85
N HIS A 586 15.96 20.10 -4.71
CA HIS A 586 16.97 19.08 -4.40
C HIS A 586 18.09 19.68 -3.53
N LEU A 587 18.64 18.87 -2.62
CA LEU A 587 19.79 19.25 -1.78
C LEU A 587 21.15 19.25 -2.51
N ILE A 588 21.20 18.85 -3.78
CA ILE A 588 22.48 18.79 -4.50
C ILE A 588 22.70 20.12 -5.24
N PRO A 589 23.96 20.57 -5.34
CA PRO A 589 24.30 21.66 -6.25
C PRO A 589 23.92 21.32 -7.69
N SER A 590 23.51 22.30 -8.48
CA SER A 590 23.23 22.12 -9.92
C SER A 590 24.44 21.58 -10.70
N SER A 591 25.67 21.80 -10.21
CA SER A 591 26.91 21.24 -10.76
C SER A 591 27.07 19.73 -10.55
N ASN A 592 26.28 19.11 -9.66
CA ASN A 592 26.31 17.67 -9.40
C ASN A 592 25.31 16.91 -10.28
N LEU A 593 24.51 17.60 -11.09
CA LEU A 593 23.51 16.98 -11.94
C LEU A 593 23.62 17.49 -13.37
N LEU A 594 23.94 16.59 -14.29
CA LEU A 594 23.89 16.86 -15.72
C LEU A 594 22.64 16.22 -16.32
N VAL A 595 21.69 17.02 -16.83
CA VAL A 595 20.54 16.50 -17.58
C VAL A 595 20.66 16.90 -19.05
N ARG A 596 20.62 15.93 -19.98
CA ARG A 596 20.66 16.17 -21.42
C ARG A 596 19.65 15.30 -22.16
N ALA A 597 19.08 15.82 -23.24
CA ALA A 597 18.23 15.07 -24.14
C ALA A 597 18.95 14.79 -25.45
N VAL A 598 19.03 13.52 -25.83
CA VAL A 598 19.53 13.09 -27.13
C VAL A 598 18.36 13.06 -28.10
N THR A 599 18.25 14.08 -28.95
CA THR A 599 17.09 14.26 -29.83
C THR A 599 17.36 13.84 -31.27
N ALA A 600 18.63 13.78 -31.67
CA ALA A 600 19.05 13.43 -33.01
C ALA A 600 20.45 12.79 -33.03
N ASP A 601 20.81 12.16 -34.14
CA ASP A 601 22.17 11.73 -34.48
C ASP A 601 22.46 12.09 -35.95
N GLY A 602 23.58 11.61 -36.51
CA GLY A 602 23.91 11.83 -37.92
C GLY A 602 22.89 11.29 -38.95
N ASP A 603 21.98 10.41 -38.53
CA ASP A 603 20.89 9.85 -39.33
C ASP A 603 19.56 10.65 -39.17
N GLY A 604 19.52 11.71 -38.36
CA GLY A 604 18.37 12.59 -38.17
C GLY A 604 17.73 12.48 -36.77
N PRO A 605 16.43 12.82 -36.59
CA PRO A 605 15.76 12.75 -35.29
C PRO A 605 15.65 11.31 -34.74
N LEU A 606 15.78 11.16 -33.42
CA LEU A 606 15.57 9.90 -32.70
C LEU A 606 14.15 9.86 -32.16
N GLU A 607 13.31 8.95 -32.64
CA GLU A 607 11.96 8.78 -32.13
C GLU A 607 11.66 7.30 -31.91
N PHE A 608 11.29 6.96 -30.67
CA PHE A 608 11.04 5.57 -30.26
C PHE A 608 9.55 5.30 -29.99
N SER A 609 8.66 6.03 -30.67
CA SER A 609 7.23 5.74 -30.68
C SER A 609 6.94 4.39 -31.36
N TYR A 610 5.86 3.70 -30.98
CA TYR A 610 5.59 2.35 -31.48
C TYR A 610 5.60 2.25 -33.02
N LYS A 611 5.13 3.30 -33.72
CA LYS A 611 5.09 3.38 -35.18
C LYS A 611 6.47 3.57 -35.81
N SER A 612 7.40 4.23 -35.10
CA SER A 612 8.73 4.57 -35.58
C SER A 612 9.79 3.51 -35.24
N ARG A 613 9.44 2.52 -34.39
CA ARG A 613 10.33 1.42 -34.00
C ARG A 613 10.59 0.46 -35.16
N ASN A 614 11.84 0.40 -35.58
CA ASN A 614 12.36 -0.54 -36.57
C ASN A 614 13.82 -0.92 -36.23
N THR A 615 14.39 -1.86 -36.99
CA THR A 615 15.78 -2.33 -36.79
C THR A 615 16.79 -1.18 -36.76
N ARG A 616 16.66 -0.18 -37.65
CA ARG A 616 17.55 1.00 -37.69
C ARG A 616 17.45 1.83 -36.42
N SER A 617 16.24 2.07 -35.91
CA SER A 617 16.05 2.80 -34.64
C SER A 617 16.69 2.07 -33.45
N MET A 618 16.60 0.73 -33.42
CA MET A 618 17.20 -0.09 -32.36
C MET A 618 18.73 -0.05 -32.41
N GLU A 619 19.31 -0.08 -33.62
CA GLU A 619 20.75 0.10 -33.83
C GLU A 619 21.24 1.47 -33.36
N ARG A 620 20.49 2.54 -33.65
CA ARG A 620 20.83 3.91 -33.26
C ARG A 620 20.92 4.09 -31.74
N ILE A 621 20.11 3.36 -30.96
CA ILE A 621 20.26 3.32 -29.48
C ILE A 621 21.64 2.78 -29.11
N GLY A 622 22.06 1.67 -29.72
CA GLY A 622 23.36 1.04 -29.46
C GLY A 622 24.53 1.95 -29.85
N ARG A 623 24.45 2.64 -31.00
CA ARG A 623 25.46 3.62 -31.41
C ARG A 623 25.57 4.80 -30.46
N ALA A 624 24.44 5.32 -29.98
CA ALA A 624 24.44 6.38 -28.98
C ALA A 624 25.09 5.93 -27.67
N LEU A 625 24.75 4.73 -27.18
CA LEU A 625 25.38 4.15 -25.99
C LEU A 625 26.88 3.96 -26.19
N LEU A 626 27.33 3.45 -27.34
CA LEU A 626 28.75 3.32 -27.66
C LEU A 626 29.51 4.65 -27.63
N ALA A 627 28.83 5.76 -27.96
CA ALA A 627 29.46 7.08 -27.96
C ALA A 627 29.77 7.57 -26.54
N PHE A 628 28.82 7.47 -25.59
CA PHE A 628 29.00 8.04 -24.26
C PHE A 628 29.37 7.04 -23.16
N ALA A 629 29.08 5.73 -23.31
CA ALA A 629 29.43 4.71 -22.33
C ALA A 629 30.93 4.69 -21.94
N PRO A 630 31.90 4.88 -22.86
CA PRO A 630 33.32 4.94 -22.50
C PRO A 630 33.72 6.10 -21.56
N HIS A 631 32.85 7.08 -21.39
CA HIS A 631 33.10 8.28 -20.57
C HIS A 631 32.38 8.25 -19.23
N VAL A 632 31.45 7.31 -19.05
CA VAL A 632 30.75 7.09 -17.78
C VAL A 632 31.68 6.33 -16.83
N LYS A 633 31.72 6.75 -15.57
CA LYS A 633 32.38 6.02 -14.48
C LYS A 633 31.33 5.34 -13.62
N GLY A 634 31.54 4.10 -13.21
CA GLY A 634 30.58 3.34 -12.41
C GLY A 634 29.40 2.81 -13.22
N GLY A 635 28.22 2.76 -12.62
CA GLY A 635 27.01 2.19 -13.20
C GLY A 635 26.33 3.07 -14.25
N LEU A 636 26.11 2.52 -15.44
CA LEU A 636 25.22 3.04 -16.48
C LEU A 636 23.90 2.25 -16.48
N VAL A 637 22.81 2.85 -16.02
CA VAL A 637 21.48 2.22 -16.02
C VAL A 637 20.67 2.73 -17.20
N VAL A 638 20.25 1.83 -18.09
CA VAL A 638 19.47 2.14 -19.30
C VAL A 638 18.06 1.61 -19.13
N PHE A 639 17.09 2.53 -19.06
CA PHE A 639 15.68 2.20 -18.92
C PHE A 639 14.96 2.16 -20.26
N PHE A 640 14.29 1.04 -20.52
CA PHE A 640 13.43 0.81 -21.69
C PHE A 640 11.95 0.89 -21.32
N PRO A 641 11.07 1.28 -22.27
CA PRO A 641 9.65 1.48 -22.01
C PRO A 641 8.85 0.18 -21.83
N SER A 642 9.38 -0.97 -22.24
CA SER A 642 8.69 -2.26 -22.11
C SER A 642 9.66 -3.42 -22.32
N TYR A 643 9.42 -4.56 -21.65
CA TYR A 643 10.15 -5.81 -21.86
C TYR A 643 10.15 -6.25 -23.33
N GLY A 644 9.01 -6.17 -24.02
CA GLY A 644 8.95 -6.56 -25.44
C GLY A 644 9.84 -5.70 -26.36
N PHE A 645 10.06 -4.43 -26.01
CA PHE A 645 11.00 -3.58 -26.75
C PHE A 645 12.46 -3.88 -26.39
N LEU A 646 12.76 -4.13 -25.11
CA LEU A 646 14.09 -4.56 -24.67
C LEU A 646 14.51 -5.87 -25.36
N GLU A 647 13.62 -6.87 -25.38
CA GLU A 647 13.86 -8.15 -26.07
C GLU A 647 14.14 -7.96 -27.57
N ALA A 648 13.36 -7.10 -28.24
CA ALA A 648 13.57 -6.79 -29.66
C ALA A 648 14.92 -6.08 -29.92
N VAL A 649 15.30 -5.14 -29.04
CA VAL A 649 16.59 -4.44 -29.10
C VAL A 649 17.74 -5.41 -28.90
N LEU A 650 17.66 -6.29 -27.89
CA LEU A 650 18.69 -7.31 -27.63
C LEU A 650 18.83 -8.28 -28.80
N ALA A 651 17.72 -8.71 -29.40
CA ALA A 651 17.74 -9.56 -30.60
C ALA A 651 18.43 -8.87 -31.78
N CYS A 652 18.12 -7.59 -32.03
CA CYS A 652 18.77 -6.78 -33.05
C CYS A 652 20.27 -6.61 -32.79
N TRP A 653 20.66 -6.27 -31.55
CA TRP A 653 22.04 -6.05 -31.16
C TRP A 653 22.89 -7.30 -31.23
N LYS A 654 22.30 -8.47 -30.98
CA LYS A 654 22.97 -9.77 -31.16
C LYS A 654 23.31 -10.04 -32.61
N GLN A 655 22.43 -9.69 -33.55
CA GLN A 655 22.68 -9.85 -34.99
C GLN A 655 23.75 -8.90 -35.52
N GLN A 656 23.87 -7.71 -34.93
CA GLN A 656 24.80 -6.65 -35.36
C GLN A 656 26.14 -6.64 -34.59
N SER A 657 26.39 -7.66 -33.76
CA SER A 657 27.55 -7.71 -32.85
C SER A 657 27.71 -6.46 -31.97
N MET A 658 26.61 -5.77 -31.66
CA MET A 658 26.59 -4.55 -30.84
C MET A 658 26.84 -4.88 -29.36
N ILE A 659 26.29 -6.01 -28.89
CA ILE A 659 26.49 -6.51 -27.52
C ILE A 659 27.98 -6.67 -27.22
N ALA A 660 28.72 -7.37 -28.09
CA ALA A 660 30.15 -7.58 -27.93
C ALA A 660 30.96 -6.26 -27.90
N LYS A 661 30.53 -5.24 -28.67
CA LYS A 661 31.16 -3.91 -28.65
C LYS A 661 30.92 -3.20 -27.33
N LEU A 662 29.70 -3.24 -26.79
CA LEU A 662 29.38 -2.65 -25.49
C LEU A 662 30.10 -3.39 -24.35
N GLU A 663 30.10 -4.73 -24.37
CA GLU A 663 30.78 -5.56 -23.39
C GLU A 663 32.30 -5.36 -23.37
N SER A 664 32.90 -4.98 -24.50
CA SER A 664 34.32 -4.59 -24.55
C SER A 664 34.64 -3.31 -23.78
N ILE A 665 33.62 -2.46 -23.56
CA ILE A 665 33.72 -1.22 -22.78
C ILE A 665 33.39 -1.50 -21.31
N MET A 666 32.21 -2.09 -21.06
CA MET A 666 31.69 -2.41 -19.73
C MET A 666 30.82 -3.69 -19.78
N PRO A 667 30.91 -4.58 -18.77
CA PRO A 667 30.02 -5.74 -18.67
C PRO A 667 28.55 -5.31 -18.65
N MET A 668 27.71 -6.08 -19.35
CA MET A 668 26.31 -5.77 -19.56
C MET A 668 25.41 -6.80 -18.87
N PHE A 669 24.39 -6.30 -18.17
CA PHE A 669 23.39 -7.08 -17.47
C PHE A 669 21.99 -6.63 -17.93
N SER A 670 21.02 -7.55 -18.00
CA SER A 670 19.68 -7.23 -18.47
C SER A 670 18.58 -7.83 -17.61
N ASP A 671 17.51 -7.05 -17.39
CA ASP A 671 16.26 -7.49 -16.77
C ASP A 671 15.53 -8.49 -17.67
N ASP A 672 15.08 -9.61 -17.10
CA ASP A 672 14.32 -10.64 -17.79
C ASP A 672 12.97 -10.93 -17.10
N ARG A 673 11.94 -11.24 -17.91
CA ARG A 673 10.61 -11.51 -17.37
C ARG A 673 10.59 -12.72 -16.41
N GLY A 674 11.42 -13.72 -16.68
CA GLY A 674 11.42 -15.02 -16.00
C GLY A 674 12.52 -15.25 -14.97
N GLY A 675 13.58 -14.44 -14.92
CA GLY A 675 14.72 -14.65 -14.04
C GLY A 675 14.61 -13.97 -12.69
N SER A 676 15.63 -14.24 -11.86
CA SER A 676 15.76 -13.70 -10.52
C SER A 676 16.37 -12.30 -10.59
N ALA A 677 15.54 -11.27 -10.42
CA ALA A 677 15.96 -9.87 -10.39
C ALA A 677 17.06 -9.63 -9.34
N ASP A 678 16.95 -10.25 -8.16
CA ASP A 678 17.93 -10.09 -7.08
C ASP A 678 19.32 -10.63 -7.45
N ALA A 679 19.39 -11.74 -8.19
CA ALA A 679 20.66 -12.30 -8.64
C ALA A 679 21.33 -11.38 -9.67
N THR A 680 20.57 -10.96 -10.69
CA THR A 680 21.06 -10.03 -11.72
C THR A 680 21.53 -8.71 -11.11
N PHE A 681 20.80 -8.16 -10.15
CA PHE A 681 21.17 -6.92 -9.48
C PHE A 681 22.43 -7.07 -8.64
N LYS A 682 22.61 -8.22 -7.97
CA LYS A 682 23.82 -8.50 -7.21
C LYS A 682 25.05 -8.55 -8.12
N ASP A 683 24.97 -9.30 -9.22
CA ASP A 683 26.08 -9.43 -10.17
C ASP A 683 26.42 -8.07 -10.81
N TYR A 684 25.40 -7.29 -11.16
CA TYR A 684 25.56 -5.90 -11.61
C TYR A 684 26.25 -5.03 -10.56
N SER A 685 25.81 -5.10 -9.30
CA SER A 685 26.34 -4.26 -8.22
C SER A 685 27.82 -4.53 -7.98
N GLU A 686 28.21 -5.81 -7.98
CA GLU A 686 29.61 -6.20 -7.85
C GLU A 686 30.46 -5.71 -9.03
N ALA A 687 29.93 -5.72 -10.24
CA ALA A 687 30.61 -5.22 -11.43
C ALA A 687 30.67 -3.68 -11.48
N ALA A 688 29.61 -2.98 -11.07
CA ALA A 688 29.56 -1.52 -11.06
C ALA A 688 30.55 -0.92 -10.05
N MET A 689 30.72 -1.59 -8.89
CA MET A 689 31.67 -1.19 -7.85
C MET A 689 33.13 -1.58 -8.15
N ARG A 690 33.38 -2.46 -9.14
CA ARG A 690 34.73 -2.96 -9.47
C ARG A 690 35.14 -2.58 -10.89
N GLY A 691 36.30 -1.93 -11.05
CA GLY A 691 36.91 -1.72 -12.37
C GLY A 691 36.33 -0.54 -13.17
N LYS A 692 35.93 -0.78 -14.43
CA LYS A 692 35.54 0.28 -15.41
C LYS A 692 34.06 0.69 -15.34
N GLY A 693 33.26 0.10 -14.45
CA GLY A 693 31.80 0.27 -14.40
C GLY A 693 31.02 -0.86 -15.06
N ALA A 694 29.69 -0.76 -15.08
CA ALA A 694 28.80 -1.79 -15.64
C ALA A 694 27.54 -1.17 -16.27
N ILE A 695 26.97 -1.85 -17.27
CA ILE A 695 25.72 -1.46 -17.93
C ILE A 695 24.58 -2.34 -17.42
N LEU A 696 23.51 -1.73 -16.93
CA LEU A 696 22.26 -2.41 -16.58
C LEU A 696 21.14 -1.99 -17.53
N LEU A 697 20.62 -2.93 -18.31
CA LEU A 697 19.42 -2.72 -19.13
C LEU A 697 18.19 -3.13 -18.33
N SER A 698 17.33 -2.17 -17.99
CA SER A 698 16.13 -2.39 -17.20
C SER A 698 14.88 -1.84 -17.89
N VAL A 699 13.70 -2.19 -17.40
CA VAL A 699 12.41 -1.74 -17.92
C VAL A 699 11.75 -0.82 -16.90
N ILE A 700 11.21 0.31 -17.34
CA ILE A 700 10.43 1.23 -16.50
C ILE A 700 9.17 0.52 -15.99
N GLY A 701 8.96 0.52 -14.67
CA GLY A 701 7.89 -0.25 -14.01
C GLY A 701 8.13 -1.77 -13.96
N GLY A 702 9.33 -2.22 -14.33
CA GLY A 702 9.80 -3.59 -14.18
C GLY A 702 10.37 -3.88 -12.78
N LYS A 703 10.77 -5.13 -12.55
CA LYS A 703 11.25 -5.60 -11.24
C LYS A 703 12.47 -4.83 -10.76
N LEU A 704 13.42 -4.53 -11.65
CA LEU A 704 14.67 -3.84 -11.28
C LEU A 704 14.52 -2.31 -11.21
N SER A 705 13.38 -1.76 -11.64
CA SER A 705 13.08 -0.32 -11.53
C SER A 705 12.06 0.00 -10.45
N GLU A 706 11.45 -0.99 -9.80
CA GLU A 706 10.66 -0.83 -8.57
C GLU A 706 11.46 -1.32 -7.36
N GLY A 707 11.47 -0.54 -6.27
CA GLY A 707 12.07 -0.97 -4.98
C GLY A 707 13.60 -0.97 -4.88
N ILE A 708 14.33 -0.87 -5.99
CA ILE A 708 15.81 -0.81 -5.99
C ILE A 708 16.32 0.63 -5.91
N ASN A 709 17.44 0.81 -5.20
CA ASN A 709 18.14 2.09 -5.06
C ASN A 709 19.53 2.00 -5.73
N PHE A 710 19.79 2.90 -6.69
CA PHE A 710 21.08 3.02 -7.36
C PHE A 710 21.89 4.12 -6.68
N SER A 711 22.43 3.83 -5.50
CA SER A 711 23.26 4.78 -4.75
C SER A 711 24.69 4.82 -5.29
N ASP A 712 25.28 6.02 -5.32
CA ASP A 712 26.68 6.22 -5.64
C ASP A 712 27.10 5.59 -6.98
N ASP A 713 28.11 4.72 -6.94
CA ASP A 713 28.70 4.11 -8.13
C ASP A 713 27.78 3.07 -8.77
N LEU A 714 26.66 2.72 -8.14
CA LEU A 714 25.64 1.85 -8.74
C LEU A 714 24.81 2.55 -9.83
N GLY A 715 24.92 3.86 -10.02
CA GLY A 715 24.08 4.57 -10.99
C GLY A 715 24.55 5.95 -11.44
N ARG A 716 25.85 6.19 -11.63
CA ARG A 716 26.34 7.54 -12.00
C ARG A 716 25.78 8.09 -13.32
N CYS A 717 25.34 7.23 -14.23
CA CYS A 717 24.63 7.65 -15.43
C CYS A 717 23.33 6.87 -15.61
N VAL A 718 22.24 7.59 -15.88
CA VAL A 718 20.95 7.00 -16.23
C VAL A 718 20.50 7.46 -17.61
N ALA A 719 20.25 6.51 -18.49
CA ALA A 719 19.72 6.75 -19.81
C ALA A 719 18.26 6.26 -19.89
N VAL A 720 17.34 7.12 -20.32
CA VAL A 720 15.94 6.76 -20.53
C VAL A 720 15.66 6.70 -22.03
N VAL A 721 15.40 5.51 -22.54
CA VAL A 721 15.12 5.28 -23.96
C VAL A 721 13.64 5.49 -24.24
N GLY A 722 13.31 6.47 -25.08
CA GLY A 722 11.94 6.75 -25.46
C GLY A 722 11.08 7.28 -24.31
N LEU A 723 9.77 7.27 -24.56
CA LEU A 723 8.73 7.63 -23.59
C LEU A 723 7.85 6.40 -23.33
N PRO A 724 7.70 5.94 -22.08
CA PRO A 724 6.91 4.76 -21.70
C PRO A 724 5.40 5.04 -21.73
N PHE A 725 4.88 5.45 -22.88
CA PHE A 725 3.44 5.64 -23.03
C PHE A 725 2.71 4.29 -22.86
N PRO A 726 1.60 4.28 -22.10
CA PRO A 726 0.75 3.12 -22.01
C PRO A 726 0.14 2.79 -23.36
N ASN A 727 -0.34 1.55 -23.53
CA ASN A 727 -1.00 1.15 -24.76
C ASN A 727 -2.41 1.76 -24.86
N LEU A 728 -2.49 2.93 -25.48
CA LEU A 728 -3.73 3.69 -25.72
C LEU A 728 -4.76 2.95 -26.60
N GLN A 729 -4.38 1.82 -27.22
CA GLN A 729 -5.32 1.04 -28.04
C GLN A 729 -6.15 0.03 -27.23
N THR A 730 -5.75 -0.26 -26.00
CA THR A 730 -6.50 -1.15 -25.11
C THR A 730 -7.87 -0.57 -24.78
N ALA A 731 -8.88 -1.44 -24.62
CA ALA A 731 -10.21 -1.03 -24.23
C ALA A 731 -10.22 -0.26 -22.89
N GLU A 732 -9.40 -0.69 -21.93
CA GLU A 732 -9.22 -0.04 -20.63
C GLU A 732 -8.77 1.42 -20.78
N TRP A 733 -7.69 1.67 -21.54
CA TRP A 733 -7.19 3.03 -21.74
C TRP A 733 -8.17 3.88 -22.55
N LYS A 734 -8.81 3.33 -23.58
CA LYS A 734 -9.84 4.06 -24.35
C LYS A 734 -10.98 4.53 -23.46
N ALA A 735 -11.49 3.66 -22.58
CA ALA A 735 -12.53 4.01 -21.63
C ALA A 735 -12.05 5.04 -20.59
N LYS A 736 -10.81 4.91 -20.09
CA LYS A 736 -10.22 5.91 -19.17
C LYS A 736 -10.06 7.28 -19.82
N MET A 737 -9.58 7.32 -21.08
CA MET A 737 -9.49 8.55 -21.86
C MET A 737 -10.86 9.18 -22.06
N GLN A 738 -11.85 8.38 -22.47
CA GLN A 738 -13.22 8.84 -22.68
C GLN A 738 -13.82 9.42 -21.40
N TYR A 739 -13.63 8.76 -20.26
CA TYR A 739 -14.12 9.23 -18.96
C TYR A 739 -13.53 10.58 -18.55
N ILE A 740 -12.21 10.72 -18.68
CA ILE A 740 -11.51 11.98 -18.39
C ILE A 740 -12.01 13.08 -19.32
N GLU A 741 -12.24 12.76 -20.59
CA GLU A 741 -12.75 13.68 -21.59
C GLU A 741 -14.17 14.16 -21.25
N GLU A 742 -15.08 13.24 -20.93
CA GLU A 742 -16.47 13.53 -20.52
C GLU A 742 -16.50 14.46 -19.30
N LYS A 743 -15.66 14.19 -18.29
CA LYS A 743 -15.52 15.06 -17.11
C LYS A 743 -14.99 16.45 -17.43
N SER A 744 -14.05 16.54 -18.36
CA SER A 744 -13.41 17.82 -18.74
C SER A 744 -14.36 18.67 -19.57
N ILE A 745 -15.11 18.05 -20.48
CA ILE A 745 -16.19 18.69 -21.23
C ILE A 745 -17.27 19.22 -20.29
N ALA A 746 -17.68 18.44 -19.27
CA ALA A 746 -18.63 18.89 -18.26
C ALA A 746 -18.16 20.12 -17.47
N LYS A 747 -16.84 20.36 -17.41
CA LYS A 747 -16.21 21.55 -16.80
C LYS A 747 -15.93 22.69 -17.81
N GLY A 748 -16.28 22.53 -19.08
CA GLY A 748 -16.08 23.53 -20.14
C GLY A 748 -14.67 23.57 -20.74
N GLU A 749 -13.86 22.52 -20.55
CA GLU A 749 -12.50 22.45 -21.10
C GLU A 749 -12.48 21.99 -22.58
N PRO A 750 -11.45 22.39 -23.36
CA PRO A 750 -11.35 22.02 -24.78
C PRO A 750 -11.09 20.53 -25.00
N GLN A 751 -11.78 19.97 -25.99
CA GLN A 751 -11.76 18.54 -26.27
C GLN A 751 -10.36 18.02 -26.66
N GLY A 752 -9.97 16.86 -26.12
CA GLY A 752 -8.75 16.11 -26.43
C GLY A 752 -7.52 16.58 -25.64
N LYS A 753 -7.60 17.69 -24.91
CA LYS A 753 -6.47 18.22 -24.12
C LYS A 753 -6.25 17.37 -22.86
N ALA A 754 -7.30 17.13 -22.09
CA ALA A 754 -7.23 16.46 -20.79
C ALA A 754 -6.81 14.98 -20.90
N SER A 755 -7.38 14.26 -21.87
CA SER A 755 -7.01 12.86 -22.15
C SER A 755 -5.53 12.72 -22.54
N ARG A 756 -5.05 13.58 -23.44
CA ARG A 756 -3.63 13.63 -23.83
C ARG A 756 -2.73 14.00 -22.65
N GLU A 757 -3.11 15.01 -21.88
CA GLU A 757 -2.35 15.47 -20.70
C GLU A 757 -2.23 14.34 -19.67
N HIS A 758 -3.31 13.60 -19.40
CA HIS A 758 -3.27 12.45 -18.50
C HIS A 758 -2.30 11.36 -18.98
N ALA A 759 -2.34 10.99 -20.27
CA ALA A 759 -1.42 10.00 -20.84
C ALA A 759 0.05 10.45 -20.72
N GLU A 760 0.32 11.73 -20.93
CA GLU A 760 1.65 12.33 -20.74
C GLU A 760 2.07 12.35 -19.26
N ASN A 761 1.15 12.62 -18.34
CA ASN A 761 1.42 12.64 -16.90
C ASN A 761 1.75 11.23 -16.39
N VAL A 762 1.00 10.21 -16.79
CA VAL A 762 1.32 8.81 -16.44
C VAL A 762 2.70 8.44 -16.96
N CYS A 763 3.00 8.75 -18.22
CA CYS A 763 4.30 8.50 -18.84
C CYS A 763 5.44 9.18 -18.06
N MET A 764 5.31 10.47 -17.78
CA MET A 764 6.36 11.26 -17.11
C MET A 764 6.52 10.91 -15.64
N ARG A 765 5.46 10.52 -14.92
CA ARG A 765 5.58 10.00 -13.55
C ARG A 765 6.50 8.78 -13.50
N SER A 766 6.33 7.83 -14.42
CA SER A 766 7.17 6.62 -14.49
C SER A 766 8.63 6.95 -14.84
N VAL A 767 8.86 7.93 -15.74
CA VAL A 767 10.21 8.43 -16.06
C VAL A 767 10.86 9.11 -14.86
N ASN A 768 10.15 10.02 -14.21
CA ASN A 768 10.63 10.76 -13.04
C ASN A 768 10.95 9.82 -11.88
N GLN A 769 10.13 8.79 -11.69
CA GLN A 769 10.35 7.76 -10.67
C GLN A 769 11.62 6.95 -10.94
N ALA A 770 11.89 6.58 -12.19
CA ALA A 770 13.11 5.87 -12.56
C ALA A 770 14.37 6.74 -12.32
N ILE A 771 14.31 8.03 -12.68
CA ILE A 771 15.42 8.98 -12.52
C ILE A 771 15.65 9.34 -11.04
N GLY A 772 14.59 9.52 -10.26
CA GLY A 772 14.65 9.87 -8.83
C GLY A 772 15.28 8.79 -7.93
N ARG A 773 15.74 7.67 -8.52
CA ARG A 773 16.42 6.58 -7.80
C ARG A 773 17.93 6.74 -7.69
N VAL A 774 18.48 7.72 -8.38
CA VAL A 774 19.92 7.81 -8.61
C VAL A 774 20.61 8.73 -7.60
N ILE A 775 19.89 9.73 -7.11
CA ILE A 775 20.43 10.76 -6.23
C ILE A 775 19.92 10.52 -4.82
N ARG A 776 20.83 10.37 -3.84
CA ARG A 776 20.47 9.90 -2.49
C ARG A 776 20.94 10.75 -1.33
N HIS A 777 21.95 11.59 -1.51
CA HIS A 777 22.42 12.49 -0.46
C HIS A 777 22.98 13.78 -1.05
N GLN A 778 23.23 14.77 -0.20
CA GLN A 778 23.71 16.09 -0.61
C GLN A 778 25.01 16.07 -1.45
N SER A 779 25.89 15.09 -1.19
CA SER A 779 27.18 14.97 -1.90
C SER A 779 27.10 14.10 -3.16
N ASP A 780 25.91 13.61 -3.51
CA ASP A 780 25.75 12.68 -4.62
C ASP A 780 25.77 13.44 -5.96
N TRP A 781 26.07 12.73 -7.03
CA TRP A 781 26.14 13.30 -8.38
C TRP A 781 25.86 12.25 -9.45
N ALA A 782 25.17 12.68 -10.51
CA ALA A 782 24.77 11.80 -11.59
C ALA A 782 24.52 12.57 -12.89
N SER A 783 24.60 11.87 -14.01
CA SER A 783 24.14 12.36 -15.31
C SER A 783 22.89 11.62 -15.77
N VAL A 784 21.90 12.35 -16.29
CA VAL A 784 20.65 11.84 -16.83
C VAL A 784 20.58 12.14 -18.33
N VAL A 785 20.38 11.10 -19.12
CA VAL A 785 20.32 11.15 -20.59
C VAL A 785 18.93 10.73 -21.07
N LEU A 786 18.16 11.67 -21.59
CA LEU A 786 16.80 11.44 -22.09
C LEU A 786 16.85 11.21 -23.61
N MET A 787 16.69 9.97 -24.06
CA MET A 787 16.86 9.62 -25.48
C MET A 787 15.51 9.55 -26.19
N ASP A 788 15.02 10.69 -26.69
CA ASP A 788 13.89 10.81 -27.62
C ASP A 788 13.75 12.28 -28.05
N SER A 789 13.49 12.54 -29.32
CA SER A 789 13.21 13.88 -29.85
C SER A 789 12.02 14.58 -29.16
N ARG A 790 11.06 13.81 -28.63
CA ARG A 790 9.87 14.35 -27.93
C ARG A 790 10.21 14.99 -26.58
N TYR A 791 11.36 14.70 -25.97
CA TYR A 791 11.82 15.42 -24.78
C TYR A 791 12.15 16.89 -25.05
N ASN A 792 12.29 17.30 -26.31
CA ASN A 792 12.44 18.72 -26.67
C ASN A 792 11.13 19.53 -26.61
N GLN A 793 9.99 18.85 -26.42
CA GLN A 793 8.70 19.53 -26.47
C GLN A 793 8.41 20.22 -25.13
N PRO A 794 8.02 21.51 -25.11
CA PRO A 794 7.77 22.25 -23.87
C PRO A 794 6.74 21.58 -22.95
N ARG A 795 5.74 20.90 -23.53
CA ARG A 795 4.72 20.14 -22.79
C ARG A 795 5.26 18.93 -22.02
N ILE A 796 6.39 18.35 -22.46
CA ILE A 796 7.05 17.22 -21.80
C ILE A 796 8.04 17.75 -20.77
N GLN A 797 8.83 18.76 -21.13
CA GLN A 797 9.79 19.41 -20.22
C GLN A 797 9.10 20.03 -19.00
N SER A 798 7.92 20.63 -19.17
CA SER A 798 7.12 21.17 -18.06
C SER A 798 6.66 20.12 -17.05
N LYS A 799 6.72 18.82 -17.37
CA LYS A 799 6.39 17.70 -16.47
C LYS A 799 7.60 17.13 -15.74
N LEU A 800 8.80 17.63 -16.01
CA LEU A 800 9.98 17.30 -15.22
C LEU A 800 9.89 17.98 -13.83
N PRO A 801 10.39 17.35 -12.76
CA PRO A 801 10.56 17.95 -11.44
C PRO A 801 11.38 19.24 -11.51
N GLY A 802 11.11 20.19 -10.60
CA GLY A 802 11.76 21.50 -10.59
C GLY A 802 13.28 21.42 -10.60
N TRP A 803 13.85 20.56 -9.75
CA TRP A 803 15.29 20.37 -9.64
C TRP A 803 15.97 19.82 -10.91
N MET A 804 15.24 19.06 -11.75
CA MET A 804 15.79 18.63 -13.04
C MET A 804 15.71 19.73 -14.09
N LYS A 805 14.67 20.57 -14.04
CA LYS A 805 14.50 21.69 -14.99
C LYS A 805 15.61 22.71 -14.85
N GLU A 806 16.04 23.00 -13.63
CA GLU A 806 17.18 23.89 -13.36
C GLU A 806 18.47 23.40 -14.03
N SER A 807 18.67 22.07 -14.09
CA SER A 807 19.80 21.42 -14.76
C SER A 807 19.56 21.10 -16.25
N PHE A 808 18.43 21.54 -16.83
CA PHE A 808 18.05 21.34 -18.24
C PHE A 808 17.98 22.69 -18.99
N PRO A 809 19.13 23.31 -19.35
CA PRO A 809 19.16 24.55 -20.13
C PRO A 809 18.52 24.42 -21.53
N ASP A 810 18.23 25.55 -22.19
CA ASP A 810 17.59 25.59 -23.52
C ASP A 810 18.35 24.81 -24.62
N ASN A 811 19.69 24.67 -24.49
CA ASN A 811 20.55 23.89 -25.39
C ASN A 811 20.72 22.42 -24.98
N SER A 812 19.92 21.90 -24.03
CA SER A 812 20.06 20.53 -23.52
C SER A 812 19.63 19.45 -24.49
N ALA A 813 18.84 19.82 -25.50
CA ALA A 813 18.40 18.95 -26.57
C ALA A 813 19.39 19.06 -27.74
N SER A 814 20.19 18.03 -27.95
CA SER A 814 21.27 18.08 -28.93
C SER A 814 21.56 16.72 -29.59
N HIS A 815 22.49 16.75 -30.55
CA HIS A 815 23.00 15.57 -31.20
C HIS A 815 23.82 14.70 -30.25
N VAL A 816 23.88 13.40 -30.52
CA VAL A 816 24.66 12.42 -29.74
C VAL A 816 26.10 12.90 -29.47
N GLU A 817 26.80 13.47 -30.44
CA GLU A 817 28.19 13.90 -30.24
C GLU A 817 28.34 15.06 -29.25
N GLU A 818 27.36 15.94 -29.15
CA GLU A 818 27.36 17.06 -28.20
C GLU A 818 27.08 16.57 -26.78
N VAL A 819 26.06 15.71 -26.63
CA VAL A 819 25.76 15.07 -25.34
C VAL A 819 26.96 14.26 -24.83
N MET A 820 27.66 13.56 -25.72
CA MET A 820 28.90 12.86 -25.37
C MET A 820 29.99 13.80 -24.83
N LYS A 821 30.19 14.98 -25.43
CA LYS A 821 31.17 15.97 -24.95
C LYS A 821 30.80 16.49 -23.56
N ASP A 822 29.53 16.75 -23.33
CA ASP A 822 29.02 17.22 -22.04
C ASP A 822 29.20 16.16 -20.95
N ILE A 823 28.84 14.90 -21.23
CA ILE A 823 29.07 13.76 -20.33
C ILE A 823 30.57 13.65 -20.01
N LYS A 824 31.43 13.65 -21.03
CA LYS A 824 32.88 13.57 -20.83
C LYS A 824 33.39 14.69 -19.92
N THR A 825 32.94 15.93 -20.14
CA THR A 825 33.34 17.09 -19.34
C THR A 825 32.88 16.96 -17.89
N PHE A 826 31.63 16.54 -17.67
CA PHE A 826 31.06 16.34 -16.35
C PHE A 826 31.82 15.28 -15.54
N PHE A 827 32.06 14.09 -16.12
CA PHE A 827 32.79 13.01 -15.44
C PHE A 827 34.29 13.30 -15.26
N MET A 828 34.90 14.11 -16.13
CA MET A 828 36.27 14.62 -15.93
C MET A 828 36.35 15.61 -14.76
N GLY A 829 35.39 16.53 -14.65
CA GLY A 829 35.29 17.47 -13.54
C GLY A 829 35.16 16.76 -12.20
N LYS A 830 34.29 15.74 -12.10
CA LYS A 830 34.10 14.94 -10.88
C LYS A 830 35.24 13.99 -10.57
N GLY A 831 35.96 13.53 -11.59
CA GLY A 831 37.16 12.71 -11.43
C GLY A 831 38.39 13.45 -10.91
N SER A 832 38.34 14.79 -10.81
CA SER A 832 39.46 15.63 -10.34
C SER A 832 39.28 16.07 -8.88
N GLU A 833 38.10 15.79 -8.28
CA GLU A 833 37.74 16.08 -6.88
C GLU A 833 37.80 14.83 -5.96
N MET A 834 37.99 13.64 -6.54
CA MET A 834 38.32 12.37 -5.85
C MET A 834 39.82 12.15 -5.84
#